data_AF-A0A484GKS0-F1
#
_entry.id   AF-A0A484GKS0-F1
#
_cell.length_a   1.000
_cell.length_b   1.000
_cell.length_c   1.000
_cell.angle_alpha   90.00
_cell.angle_beta   90.00
_cell.angle_gamma   90.00
#
_symmetry.space_group_name_H-M   'P 1'
#
loop_
_entity.id
_entity.type
_entity.pdbx_description
1 polymer ?
#
loop_
_entity_poly.entity_id
_entity_poly.type
_entity_poly.pdbx_seq_one_letter_code
_entity_poly.pdbx_strand_id
1 'polypeptide(L)'
;GFLTSCEAELQELMKQIDIMVAHKKSAWEGQTHVLETCLDNRERELKALRSQVGMKHKEVGMLRQQVEEHEKVKQEMAIEYKLELKNLHEELGRLKRSYEKLQRKHVRDFRGNARNHREDRSEIERLTGKIEEFRQKSLDWEKQRLIYQQQVSSLEAQRKALAEQSEIIQAQLANRKQKLESVELSSQSEIQHLSSKLERANDTICANELEIERLTMRVNDLVGTNMTIMQDQQQKEEKLRESEKLLEVLQEEKRELKAALQTQENFMCETRIQKEKLQAKLKATDTQHTVETIRSLEESQAERRYASQGQGDLENVLSRLDFTHTSEELLQAEVTRLEVSLESVSTTCKQLSQELMEKYEELKKMEVHNNEYRAEIKKLKEQILQAEQSYSSVLEGMKMEISQLTRELHQRDITIASTKSSSSDMEKQLKAEMQKAEEKAVEHKEILAQLESLKLENHRLSEMVMKLELGLHEAKEVSLADLQENYTEALNKLVSENQQLQKDLMDTKAQLEISTQICKKNQDRIFKPTHSRVPEFKNMEFKPASGQRKHDGMEAEHYKAGLHSTQGQALDSVEAVSWGLTPPSHQISPCCSTISLPSNFLCKTHSLPSVLDTNETNFSDTVSESINDQEDFIYSRPLPLSPLGSIATRFLEEEELRSHHILERLDAHIEELKRESEKTVKQFTALK
;
A
#
# COMPACT_ATOMS: atom_id res chain seq x y z
N GLY A 1 -69.09 1.14 -42.26
CA GLY A 1 -70.39 1.23 -41.58
C GLY A 1 -70.21 1.97 -40.27
N PHE A 2 -71.27 2.44 -39.64
CA PHE A 2 -71.18 2.99 -38.29
C PHE A 2 -71.04 1.82 -37.30
N LEU A 3 -69.91 1.76 -36.60
CA LEU A 3 -69.68 0.83 -35.52
C LEU A 3 -70.66 1.16 -34.37
N THR A 4 -71.13 0.13 -33.67
CA THR A 4 -71.99 0.37 -32.49
C THR A 4 -71.14 0.90 -31.31
N SER A 5 -71.76 1.59 -30.34
CA SER A 5 -71.00 2.22 -29.22
C SER A 5 -70.04 1.24 -28.54
N CYS A 6 -70.55 0.07 -28.16
CA CYS A 6 -69.79 -1.01 -27.53
C CYS A 6 -68.61 -1.51 -28.39
N GLU A 7 -68.71 -1.42 -29.71
CA GLU A 7 -67.68 -1.87 -30.66
C GLU A 7 -66.55 -0.83 -30.79
N ALA A 8 -66.87 0.47 -30.74
CA ALA A 8 -65.88 1.53 -30.64
C ALA A 8 -65.18 1.55 -29.26
N GLU A 9 -65.95 1.34 -28.18
CA GLU A 9 -65.43 1.19 -26.80
C GLU A 9 -64.47 -0.02 -26.69
N LEU A 10 -64.81 -1.15 -27.32
CA LEU A 10 -63.94 -2.33 -27.38
C LEU A 10 -62.65 -2.07 -28.16
N GLN A 11 -62.71 -1.36 -29.29
CA GLN A 11 -61.52 -1.01 -30.08
C GLN A 11 -60.58 -0.06 -29.33
N GLU A 12 -61.11 0.91 -28.60
CA GLU A 12 -60.29 1.79 -27.76
C GLU A 12 -59.67 1.03 -26.56
N LEU A 13 -60.41 0.10 -25.94
CA LEU A 13 -59.86 -0.80 -24.92
C LEU A 13 -58.73 -1.68 -25.45
N MET A 14 -58.88 -2.28 -26.64
CA MET A 14 -57.82 -3.06 -27.30
C MET A 14 -56.58 -2.19 -27.55
N LYS A 15 -56.76 -0.98 -28.11
CA LYS A 15 -55.68 -0.01 -28.34
C LYS A 15 -54.97 0.40 -27.04
N GLN A 16 -55.69 0.56 -25.93
CA GLN A 16 -55.09 0.84 -24.62
C GLN A 16 -54.31 -0.36 -24.06
N ILE A 17 -54.79 -1.59 -24.28
CA ILE A 17 -54.06 -2.82 -23.96
C ILE A 17 -52.79 -2.93 -24.80
N ASP A 18 -52.84 -2.69 -26.11
CA ASP A 18 -51.68 -2.73 -27.01
C ASP A 18 -50.61 -1.70 -26.59
N ILE A 19 -51.01 -0.47 -26.27
CA ILE A 19 -50.11 0.58 -25.75
C ILE A 19 -49.51 0.16 -24.41
N MET A 20 -50.31 -0.40 -23.49
CA MET A 20 -49.82 -0.90 -22.19
C MET A 20 -48.83 -2.06 -22.36
N VAL A 21 -49.12 -3.01 -23.25
CA VAL A 21 -48.26 -4.17 -23.53
C VAL A 21 -46.96 -3.73 -24.21
N ALA A 22 -47.02 -2.80 -25.17
CA ALA A 22 -45.83 -2.23 -25.80
C ALA A 22 -44.95 -1.47 -24.80
N HIS A 23 -45.54 -0.65 -23.93
CA HIS A 23 -44.82 0.07 -22.88
C HIS A 23 -44.20 -0.90 -21.85
N LYS A 24 -44.95 -1.92 -21.39
CA LYS A 24 -44.42 -2.94 -20.48
C LYS A 24 -43.30 -3.77 -21.12
N LYS A 25 -43.45 -4.15 -22.39
CA LYS A 25 -42.44 -4.86 -23.17
C LYS A 25 -41.15 -4.02 -23.27
N SER A 26 -41.25 -2.76 -23.72
CA SER A 26 -40.10 -1.86 -23.83
C SER A 26 -39.42 -1.62 -22.47
N ALA A 27 -40.18 -1.49 -21.38
CA ALA A 27 -39.63 -1.37 -20.03
C ALA A 27 -38.89 -2.66 -19.58
N TRP A 28 -39.38 -3.84 -19.96
CA TRP A 28 -38.70 -5.12 -19.67
C TRP A 28 -37.46 -5.30 -20.56
N GLU A 29 -37.52 -4.96 -21.84
CA GLU A 29 -36.37 -4.98 -22.76
C GLU A 29 -35.25 -4.05 -22.26
N GLY A 30 -35.59 -2.83 -21.81
CA GLY A 30 -34.64 -1.91 -21.18
C GLY A 30 -34.03 -2.44 -19.87
N GLN A 31 -34.82 -3.09 -19.01
CA GLN A 31 -34.32 -3.72 -17.79
C GLN A 31 -33.39 -4.90 -18.07
N THR A 32 -33.76 -5.77 -19.02
CA THR A 32 -32.91 -6.88 -19.49
C THR A 32 -31.59 -6.35 -20.03
N HIS A 33 -31.61 -5.33 -20.89
CA HIS A 33 -30.39 -4.81 -21.51
C HIS A 33 -29.42 -4.13 -20.52
N VAL A 34 -29.96 -3.50 -19.46
CA VAL A 34 -29.15 -2.99 -18.33
C VAL A 34 -28.53 -4.14 -17.55
N LEU A 35 -29.25 -5.25 -17.33
CA LEU A 35 -28.72 -6.44 -16.65
C LEU A 35 -27.67 -7.19 -17.49
N GLU A 36 -27.87 -7.33 -18.80
CA GLU A 36 -26.88 -7.86 -19.76
C GLU A 36 -25.59 -7.04 -19.71
N THR A 37 -25.70 -5.70 -19.86
CA THR A 37 -24.55 -4.78 -19.78
C THR A 37 -23.81 -4.89 -18.44
N CYS A 38 -24.54 -5.10 -17.34
CA CYS A 38 -23.97 -5.30 -16.01
C CYS A 38 -23.22 -6.64 -15.89
N LEU A 39 -23.77 -7.72 -16.46
CA LEU A 39 -23.11 -9.03 -16.53
C LEU A 39 -21.84 -9.00 -17.40
N ASP A 40 -21.88 -8.35 -18.56
CA ASP A 40 -20.72 -8.18 -19.45
C ASP A 40 -19.59 -7.40 -18.79
N ASN A 41 -19.93 -6.33 -18.04
CA ASN A 41 -18.97 -5.61 -17.20
C ASN A 41 -18.34 -6.55 -16.16
N ARG A 42 -19.17 -7.31 -15.45
CA ARG A 42 -18.70 -8.20 -14.39
C ARG A 42 -17.88 -9.38 -14.90
N GLU A 43 -18.16 -9.92 -16.07
CA GLU A 43 -17.35 -10.96 -16.70
C GLU A 43 -16.00 -10.41 -17.18
N ARG A 44 -15.94 -9.19 -17.74
CA ARG A 44 -14.67 -8.51 -18.05
C ARG A 44 -13.82 -8.29 -16.80
N GLU A 45 -14.41 -7.83 -15.70
CA GLU A 45 -13.73 -7.72 -14.39
C GLU A 45 -13.21 -9.07 -13.91
N LEU A 46 -14.03 -10.13 -13.96
CA LEU A 46 -13.62 -11.48 -13.56
C LEU A 46 -12.55 -12.09 -14.48
N LYS A 47 -12.43 -11.64 -15.73
CA LYS A 47 -11.35 -12.02 -16.65
C LYS A 47 -10.05 -11.29 -16.28
N ALA A 48 -10.12 -9.99 -16.01
CA ALA A 48 -8.96 -9.18 -15.59
C ALA A 48 -8.40 -9.60 -14.21
N LEU A 49 -9.28 -9.88 -13.24
CA LEU A 49 -8.86 -10.41 -11.94
C LEU A 49 -8.20 -11.79 -12.07
N ARG A 50 -8.70 -12.66 -12.97
CA ARG A 50 -8.08 -13.97 -13.23
C ARG A 50 -6.70 -13.85 -13.88
N SER A 51 -6.47 -12.93 -14.82
CA SER A 51 -5.13 -12.72 -15.38
C SER A 51 -4.16 -12.10 -14.35
N GLN A 52 -4.61 -11.13 -13.54
CA GLN A 52 -3.81 -10.54 -12.46
C GLN A 52 -3.41 -11.59 -11.41
N VAL A 53 -4.33 -12.46 -10.98
CA VAL A 53 -4.03 -13.58 -10.08
C VAL A 53 -3.05 -14.56 -10.73
N GLY A 54 -3.17 -14.82 -12.04
CA GLY A 54 -2.20 -15.63 -12.79
C GLY A 54 -0.79 -15.04 -12.80
N MET A 55 -0.65 -13.72 -12.99
CA MET A 55 0.64 -13.02 -12.88
C MET A 55 1.22 -13.13 -11.47
N LYS A 56 0.40 -12.91 -10.43
CA LYS A 56 0.86 -13.01 -9.04
C LYS A 56 1.28 -14.43 -8.63
N HIS A 57 0.70 -15.47 -9.22
CA HIS A 57 1.19 -16.85 -9.05
C HIS A 57 2.57 -17.07 -9.70
N LYS A 58 2.83 -16.50 -10.89
CA LYS A 58 4.17 -16.54 -11.52
C LYS A 58 5.22 -15.81 -10.67
N GLU A 59 4.88 -14.62 -10.18
CA GLU A 59 5.72 -13.80 -9.29
C GLU A 59 6.08 -14.54 -7.99
N VAL A 60 5.08 -15.13 -7.32
CA VAL A 60 5.30 -15.97 -6.12
C VAL A 60 6.12 -17.23 -6.45
N GLY A 61 6.00 -17.79 -7.66
CA GLY A 61 6.85 -18.89 -8.12
C GLY A 61 8.32 -18.51 -8.20
N MET A 62 8.63 -17.39 -8.87
CA MET A 62 10.02 -16.88 -8.98
C MET A 62 10.61 -16.54 -7.61
N LEU A 63 9.85 -15.86 -6.74
CA LEU A 63 10.29 -15.53 -5.39
C LEU A 63 10.57 -16.78 -4.53
N ARG A 64 9.79 -17.86 -4.69
CA ARG A 64 10.05 -19.14 -4.00
C ARG A 64 11.35 -19.78 -4.49
N GLN A 65 11.59 -19.81 -5.80
CA GLN A 65 12.85 -20.32 -6.36
C GLN A 65 14.04 -19.51 -5.83
N GLN A 66 13.97 -18.18 -5.85
CA GLN A 66 15.05 -17.32 -5.36
C GLN A 66 15.33 -17.54 -3.86
N VAL A 67 14.30 -17.75 -3.03
CA VAL A 67 14.46 -18.10 -1.61
C VAL A 67 15.11 -19.47 -1.43
N GLU A 68 14.75 -20.47 -2.24
CA GLU A 68 15.37 -21.79 -2.20
C GLU A 68 16.85 -21.77 -2.63
N GLU A 69 17.19 -20.98 -3.66
CA GLU A 69 18.56 -20.76 -4.10
C GLU A 69 19.40 -20.04 -3.03
N HIS A 70 18.88 -18.97 -2.42
CA HIS A 70 19.55 -18.30 -1.30
C HIS A 70 19.73 -19.22 -0.08
N GLU A 71 18.81 -20.15 0.17
CA GLU A 71 18.92 -21.09 1.29
C GLU A 71 19.97 -22.20 1.00
N LYS A 72 20.07 -22.67 -0.26
CA LYS A 72 21.16 -23.57 -0.69
C LYS A 72 22.53 -22.91 -0.50
N VAL A 73 22.71 -21.67 -0.96
CA VAL A 73 23.97 -20.92 -0.78
C VAL A 73 24.33 -20.71 0.70
N LYS A 74 23.34 -20.49 1.58
CA LYS A 74 23.58 -20.45 3.04
C LYS A 74 24.02 -21.80 3.60
N GLN A 75 23.43 -22.90 3.13
CA GLN A 75 23.79 -24.25 3.57
C GLN A 75 25.20 -24.66 3.11
N GLU A 76 25.57 -24.31 1.87
CA GLU A 76 26.92 -24.48 1.32
C GLU A 76 27.95 -23.69 2.14
N MET A 77 27.73 -22.38 2.35
CA MET A 77 28.59 -21.54 3.19
C MET A 77 28.68 -22.06 4.65
N ALA A 78 27.59 -22.60 5.21
CA ALA A 78 27.59 -23.22 6.53
C ALA A 78 28.32 -24.59 6.57
N ILE A 79 28.53 -25.26 5.44
CA ILE A 79 29.39 -26.44 5.31
C ILE A 79 30.85 -26.00 5.20
N GLU A 80 31.15 -24.94 4.44
CA GLU A 80 32.48 -24.35 4.33
C GLU A 80 33.01 -23.89 5.69
N TYR A 81 32.25 -23.09 6.46
CA TYR A 81 32.66 -22.69 7.80
C TYR A 81 32.84 -23.88 8.77
N LYS A 82 32.06 -24.96 8.64
CA LYS A 82 32.27 -26.19 9.42
C LYS A 82 33.57 -26.89 9.06
N LEU A 83 33.96 -26.87 7.77
CA LEU A 83 35.22 -27.40 7.29
C LEU A 83 36.42 -26.56 7.76
N GLU A 84 36.31 -25.22 7.71
CA GLU A 84 37.32 -24.31 8.26
C GLU A 84 37.50 -24.49 9.78
N LEU A 85 36.40 -24.55 10.54
CA LEU A 85 36.44 -24.82 11.99
C LEU A 85 37.10 -26.16 12.31
N LYS A 86 36.84 -27.21 11.50
CA LYS A 86 37.52 -28.50 11.63
C LYS A 86 39.02 -28.37 11.34
N ASN A 87 39.41 -27.68 10.27
CA ASN A 87 40.80 -27.43 9.92
C ASN A 87 41.53 -26.68 11.05
N LEU A 88 40.92 -25.63 11.60
CA LEU A 88 41.45 -24.86 12.74
C LEU A 88 41.55 -25.71 14.02
N HIS A 89 40.61 -26.64 14.25
CA HIS A 89 40.72 -27.60 15.36
C HIS A 89 41.88 -28.57 15.17
N GLU A 90 42.11 -29.05 13.94
CA GLU A 90 43.26 -29.90 13.61
C GLU A 90 44.60 -29.13 13.69
N GLU A 91 44.64 -27.87 13.27
CA GLU A 91 45.75 -26.91 13.47
C GLU A 91 46.08 -26.75 14.95
N LEU A 92 45.09 -26.44 15.79
CA LEU A 92 45.25 -26.29 17.23
C LEU A 92 45.69 -27.61 17.88
N GLY A 93 45.18 -28.75 17.40
CA GLY A 93 45.63 -30.08 17.78
C GLY A 93 47.07 -30.40 17.36
N ARG A 94 47.56 -29.87 16.23
CA ARG A 94 48.99 -29.90 15.86
C ARG A 94 49.81 -29.01 16.80
N LEU A 95 49.37 -27.76 17.01
CA LEU A 95 50.05 -26.75 17.83
C LEU A 95 50.22 -27.21 19.29
N LYS A 96 49.17 -27.74 19.90
CA LYS A 96 49.20 -28.33 21.25
C LYS A 96 50.26 -29.44 21.35
N ARG A 97 50.26 -30.39 20.40
CA ARG A 97 51.26 -31.46 20.35
C ARG A 97 52.69 -30.95 20.13
N SER A 98 52.89 -29.85 19.39
CA SER A 98 54.21 -29.21 19.29
C SER A 98 54.61 -28.48 20.57
N TYR A 99 53.67 -27.82 21.26
CA TYR A 99 53.93 -27.17 22.55
C TYR A 99 54.30 -28.18 23.62
N GLU A 100 53.56 -29.29 23.75
CA GLU A 100 53.91 -30.39 24.65
C GLU A 100 55.28 -31.01 24.32
N LYS A 101 55.67 -31.07 23.03
CA LYS A 101 57.02 -31.50 22.61
C LYS A 101 58.08 -30.48 23.03
N LEU A 102 57.81 -29.18 22.86
CA LEU A 102 58.71 -28.08 23.22
C LEU A 102 58.87 -27.92 24.73
N GLN A 103 57.82 -28.15 25.52
CA GLN A 103 57.87 -28.21 26.98
C GLN A 103 58.73 -29.41 27.44
N ARG A 104 58.48 -30.59 26.85
CA ARG A 104 59.35 -31.77 27.02
C ARG A 104 60.76 -31.58 26.46
N LYS A 105 61.00 -30.57 25.61
CA LYS A 105 62.35 -30.20 25.15
C LYS A 105 63.01 -29.27 26.17
N HIS A 106 62.34 -28.20 26.61
CA HIS A 106 62.82 -27.31 27.69
C HIS A 106 63.25 -28.08 28.94
N VAL A 107 62.45 -29.06 29.40
CA VAL A 107 62.79 -29.90 30.58
C VAL A 107 64.04 -30.79 30.36
N ARG A 108 64.46 -31.03 29.11
CA ARG A 108 65.70 -31.71 28.75
C ARG A 108 66.85 -30.73 28.46
N ASP A 109 66.59 -29.63 27.76
CA ASP A 109 67.57 -28.60 27.46
C ASP A 109 68.06 -27.91 28.75
N PHE A 110 67.20 -27.72 29.76
CA PHE A 110 67.60 -27.25 31.10
C PHE A 110 68.52 -28.25 31.85
N ARG A 111 68.58 -29.51 31.38
CA ARG A 111 69.48 -30.57 31.87
C ARG A 111 70.73 -30.74 30.99
N GLY A 112 70.85 -29.98 29.90
CA GLY A 112 72.02 -30.01 29.01
C GLY A 112 71.82 -29.18 27.74
N ASN A 113 72.32 -27.96 27.73
CA ASN A 113 72.31 -27.09 26.54
C ASN A 113 73.65 -26.35 26.39
N ALA A 114 74.29 -26.50 25.23
CA ALA A 114 75.59 -25.88 24.93
C ALA A 114 75.87 -25.67 23.42
N ARG A 115 74.97 -26.08 22.51
CA ARG A 115 75.19 -26.07 21.05
C ARG A 115 73.87 -25.95 20.27
N ASN A 116 73.38 -24.73 19.99
CA ASN A 116 72.31 -24.46 18.99
C ASN A 116 72.33 -23.04 18.35
N HIS A 117 73.00 -22.05 18.97
CA HIS A 117 72.96 -20.61 18.63
C HIS A 117 73.13 -20.13 17.18
N ARG A 118 73.47 -20.98 16.21
CA ARG A 118 73.60 -20.57 14.80
C ARG A 118 72.26 -20.56 14.06
N GLU A 119 71.40 -21.54 14.34
CA GLU A 119 70.10 -21.70 13.65
C GLU A 119 69.05 -20.72 14.20
N ASP A 120 69.07 -20.50 15.52
CA ASP A 120 68.27 -19.49 16.24
C ASP A 120 68.33 -18.12 15.54
N ARG A 121 69.53 -17.69 15.12
CA ARG A 121 69.76 -16.37 14.52
C ARG A 121 69.07 -16.22 13.15
N SER A 122 69.20 -17.21 12.27
CA SER A 122 68.55 -17.19 10.95
C SER A 122 67.02 -17.24 11.06
N GLU A 123 66.49 -17.93 12.06
CA GLU A 123 65.04 -17.97 12.31
C GLU A 123 64.54 -16.63 12.89
N ILE A 124 65.30 -15.97 13.76
CA ILE A 124 65.02 -14.60 14.21
C ILE A 124 64.99 -13.63 13.03
N GLU A 125 66.01 -13.63 12.17
CA GLU A 125 66.06 -12.74 11.00
C GLU A 125 64.87 -12.98 10.04
N ARG A 126 64.46 -14.25 9.83
CA ARG A 126 63.26 -14.61 9.06
C ARG A 126 61.95 -14.13 9.71
N LEU A 127 61.81 -14.28 11.02
CA LEU A 127 60.63 -13.83 11.77
C LEU A 127 60.53 -12.30 11.83
N THR A 128 61.66 -11.60 11.97
CA THR A 128 61.71 -10.12 11.88
C THR A 128 61.19 -9.63 10.52
N GLY A 129 61.62 -10.25 9.41
CA GLY A 129 61.07 -9.94 8.09
C GLY A 129 59.56 -10.16 7.99
N LYS A 130 59.05 -11.24 8.60
CA LYS A 130 57.60 -11.52 8.62
C LYS A 130 56.80 -10.51 9.44
N ILE A 131 57.35 -10.01 10.55
CA ILE A 131 56.74 -8.95 11.34
C ILE A 131 56.66 -7.64 10.53
N GLU A 132 57.68 -7.32 9.74
CA GLU A 132 57.68 -6.12 8.90
C GLU A 132 56.69 -6.20 7.74
N GLU A 133 56.50 -7.38 7.12
CA GLU A 133 55.39 -7.61 6.17
C GLU A 133 54.02 -7.29 6.81
N PHE A 134 53.80 -7.71 8.07
CA PHE A 134 52.54 -7.46 8.77
C PHE A 134 52.38 -5.98 9.16
N ARG A 135 53.46 -5.27 9.51
CA ARG A 135 53.43 -3.82 9.71
C ARG A 135 53.03 -3.09 8.44
N GLN A 136 53.64 -3.42 7.31
CA GLN A 136 53.31 -2.80 6.02
C GLN A 136 51.83 -3.06 5.65
N LYS A 137 51.35 -4.31 5.77
CA LYS A 137 49.93 -4.64 5.55
C LYS A 137 49.00 -3.88 6.48
N SER A 138 49.36 -3.70 7.75
CA SER A 138 48.58 -2.89 8.71
C SER A 138 48.47 -1.43 8.27
N LEU A 139 49.57 -0.83 7.79
CA LEU A 139 49.57 0.53 7.24
C LEU A 139 48.73 0.66 5.96
N ASP A 140 48.67 -0.37 5.12
CA ASP A 140 47.87 -0.35 3.90
C ASP A 140 46.38 -0.57 4.16
N TRP A 141 46.02 -1.41 5.15
CA TRP A 141 44.65 -1.48 5.66
C TRP A 141 44.20 -0.17 6.32
N GLU A 142 45.09 0.51 7.05
CA GLU A 142 44.80 1.82 7.66
C GLU A 142 44.49 2.89 6.59
N LYS A 143 45.27 2.92 5.49
CA LYS A 143 44.98 3.80 4.34
C LYS A 143 43.61 3.50 3.72
N GLN A 144 43.27 2.22 3.52
CA GLN A 144 41.94 1.85 3.00
C GLN A 144 40.82 2.25 3.97
N ARG A 145 40.99 2.05 5.28
CA ARG A 145 40.05 2.49 6.31
C ARG A 145 39.79 4.00 6.22
N LEU A 146 40.85 4.79 6.09
CA LEU A 146 40.75 6.25 5.97
C LEU A 146 40.02 6.68 4.69
N ILE A 147 40.27 6.01 3.55
CA ILE A 147 39.57 6.26 2.28
C ILE A 147 38.08 5.94 2.41
N TYR A 148 37.71 4.79 2.97
CA TYR A 148 36.31 4.42 3.20
C TYR A 148 35.64 5.38 4.20
N GLN A 149 36.33 5.80 5.25
CA GLN A 149 35.82 6.80 6.20
C GLN A 149 35.53 8.14 5.49
N GLN A 150 36.43 8.60 4.62
CA GLN A 150 36.21 9.83 3.84
C GLN A 150 35.03 9.70 2.86
N GLN A 151 34.87 8.54 2.21
CA GLN A 151 33.71 8.24 1.34
C GLN A 151 32.40 8.27 2.13
N VAL A 152 32.35 7.64 3.31
CA VAL A 152 31.17 7.67 4.19
C VAL A 152 30.86 9.10 4.62
N SER A 153 31.84 9.90 5.06
CA SER A 153 31.61 11.30 5.43
C SER A 153 31.12 12.16 4.25
N SER A 154 31.56 11.88 3.02
CA SER A 154 31.05 12.54 1.81
C SER A 154 29.60 12.18 1.51
N LEU A 155 29.24 10.89 1.62
CA LEU A 155 27.86 10.42 1.43
C LEU A 155 26.93 10.94 2.55
N GLU A 156 27.40 11.06 3.78
CA GLU A 156 26.63 11.66 4.88
C GLU A 156 26.43 13.17 4.68
N ALA A 157 27.40 13.89 4.11
CA ALA A 157 27.25 15.29 3.75
C ALA A 157 26.21 15.48 2.62
N GLN A 158 26.27 14.64 1.57
CA GLN A 158 25.26 14.63 0.51
C GLN A 158 23.86 14.30 1.05
N ARG A 159 23.73 13.29 1.93
CA ARG A 159 22.45 12.94 2.57
C ARG A 159 21.87 14.09 3.39
N LYS A 160 22.71 14.89 4.07
CA LYS A 160 22.27 16.08 4.81
C LYS A 160 21.79 17.19 3.87
N ALA A 161 22.56 17.52 2.84
CA ALA A 161 22.16 18.53 1.85
C ALA A 161 20.82 18.17 1.16
N LEU A 162 20.60 16.89 0.83
CA LEU A 162 19.33 16.41 0.27
C LEU A 162 18.17 16.50 1.28
N ALA A 163 18.42 16.24 2.56
CA ALA A 163 17.41 16.42 3.62
C ALA A 163 17.04 17.91 3.80
N GLU A 164 18.04 18.80 3.85
CA GLU A 164 17.86 20.25 3.93
C GLU A 164 17.06 20.79 2.73
N GLN A 165 17.33 20.31 1.51
CA GLN A 165 16.53 20.62 0.32
C GLN A 165 15.09 20.12 0.43
N SER A 166 14.88 18.91 0.94
CA SER A 166 13.54 18.33 1.16
C SER A 166 12.73 19.16 2.16
N GLU A 167 13.34 19.58 3.27
CA GLU A 167 12.71 20.46 4.28
C GLU A 167 12.33 21.83 3.67
N ILE A 168 13.19 22.43 2.83
CA ILE A 168 12.90 23.68 2.13
C ILE A 168 11.71 23.50 1.17
N ILE A 169 11.66 22.41 0.39
CA ILE A 169 10.54 22.11 -0.51
C ILE A 169 9.24 21.91 0.28
N GLN A 170 9.29 21.15 1.38
CA GLN A 170 8.13 20.91 2.25
C GLN A 170 7.62 22.22 2.88
N ALA A 171 8.50 23.10 3.35
CA ALA A 171 8.14 24.42 3.87
C ALA A 171 7.51 25.32 2.79
N GLN A 172 8.04 25.31 1.56
CA GLN A 172 7.43 26.03 0.44
C GLN A 172 6.04 25.48 0.07
N LEU A 173 5.85 24.16 0.07
CA LEU A 173 4.56 23.52 -0.18
C LEU A 173 3.53 23.87 0.90
N ALA A 174 3.92 23.86 2.17
CA ALA A 174 3.09 24.31 3.27
C ALA A 174 2.66 25.79 3.12
N ASN A 175 3.59 26.68 2.74
CA ASN A 175 3.27 28.09 2.49
C ASN A 175 2.36 28.30 1.26
N ARG A 176 2.54 27.51 0.18
CA ARG A 176 1.63 27.50 -0.97
C ARG A 176 0.23 27.03 -0.58
N LYS A 177 0.12 25.96 0.22
CA LYS A 177 -1.17 25.46 0.74
C LYS A 177 -1.89 26.52 1.56
N GLN A 178 -1.22 27.15 2.53
CA GLN A 178 -1.82 28.19 3.38
C GLN A 178 -2.33 29.38 2.55
N LYS A 179 -1.59 29.78 1.50
CA LYS A 179 -2.03 30.82 0.56
C LYS A 179 -3.27 30.39 -0.22
N LEU A 180 -3.29 29.18 -0.77
CA LEU A 180 -4.46 28.63 -1.48
C LEU A 180 -5.70 28.64 -0.57
N GLU A 181 -5.58 28.11 0.65
CA GLU A 181 -6.64 28.05 1.65
C GLU A 181 -7.17 29.46 2.03
N SER A 182 -6.29 30.46 2.14
CA SER A 182 -6.71 31.85 2.38
C SER A 182 -7.45 32.49 1.20
N VAL A 183 -7.08 32.15 -0.04
CA VAL A 183 -7.77 32.62 -1.26
C VAL A 183 -9.12 31.92 -1.42
N GLU A 184 -9.17 30.62 -1.14
CA GLU A 184 -10.39 29.81 -1.18
C GLU A 184 -11.44 30.31 -0.19
N LEU A 185 -11.06 30.55 1.08
CA LEU A 185 -11.94 31.13 2.09
C LEU A 185 -12.44 32.53 1.68
N SER A 186 -11.57 33.36 1.07
CA SER A 186 -11.96 34.66 0.52
C SER A 186 -13.01 34.51 -0.59
N SER A 187 -12.77 33.65 -1.58
CA SER A 187 -13.71 33.45 -2.70
C SER A 187 -15.02 32.81 -2.25
N GLN A 188 -14.98 31.87 -1.30
CA GLN A 188 -16.20 31.30 -0.69
C GLN A 188 -17.03 32.38 0.00
N SER A 189 -16.40 33.31 0.74
CA SER A 189 -17.12 34.41 1.39
C SER A 189 -17.72 35.41 0.38
N GLU A 190 -17.04 35.67 -0.73
CA GLU A 190 -17.54 36.54 -1.80
C GLU A 190 -18.73 35.89 -2.53
N ILE A 191 -18.63 34.60 -2.86
CA ILE A 191 -19.72 33.81 -3.45
C ILE A 191 -20.95 33.80 -2.52
N GLN A 192 -20.77 33.58 -1.21
CA GLN A 192 -21.86 33.64 -0.23
C GLN A 192 -22.53 35.02 -0.20
N HIS A 193 -21.74 36.10 -0.17
CA HIS A 193 -22.24 37.48 -0.19
C HIS A 193 -22.96 37.84 -1.49
N LEU A 194 -22.55 37.30 -2.64
CA LEU A 194 -23.24 37.44 -3.92
C LEU A 194 -24.55 36.62 -3.95
N SER A 195 -24.54 35.39 -3.44
CA SER A 195 -25.75 34.56 -3.30
C SER A 195 -26.80 35.24 -2.42
N SER A 196 -26.42 35.74 -1.24
CA SER A 196 -27.33 36.51 -0.36
C SER A 196 -27.63 37.93 -0.86
N LYS A 197 -27.10 38.36 -2.01
CA LYS A 197 -27.61 39.52 -2.77
C LYS A 197 -28.65 39.08 -3.81
N LEU A 198 -28.38 38.00 -4.53
CA LEU A 198 -29.27 37.40 -5.51
C LEU A 198 -30.59 36.93 -4.86
N GLU A 199 -30.50 36.27 -3.72
CA GLU A 199 -31.63 35.82 -2.89
C GLU A 199 -32.58 36.98 -2.56
N ARG A 200 -32.09 38.06 -1.96
CA ARG A 200 -32.90 39.26 -1.66
C ARG A 200 -33.45 39.98 -2.90
N ALA A 201 -32.74 39.91 -4.04
CA ALA A 201 -33.26 40.43 -5.30
C ALA A 201 -34.42 39.54 -5.81
N ASN A 202 -34.30 38.21 -5.67
CA ASN A 202 -35.35 37.26 -6.00
C ASN A 202 -36.58 37.42 -5.09
N ASP A 203 -36.39 37.59 -3.78
CA ASP A 203 -37.48 37.90 -2.83
C ASP A 203 -38.24 39.17 -3.25
N THR A 204 -37.49 40.19 -3.71
CA THR A 204 -38.06 41.45 -4.21
C THR A 204 -38.83 41.25 -5.52
N ILE A 205 -38.36 40.36 -6.41
CA ILE A 205 -39.08 39.98 -7.63
C ILE A 205 -40.39 39.26 -7.27
N CYS A 206 -40.36 38.24 -6.40
CA CYS A 206 -41.56 37.52 -5.99
C CYS A 206 -42.56 38.41 -5.24
N ALA A 207 -42.10 39.40 -4.48
CA ALA A 207 -42.98 40.41 -3.88
C ALA A 207 -43.66 41.30 -4.94
N ASN A 208 -42.96 41.65 -6.02
CA ASN A 208 -43.51 42.40 -7.16
C ASN A 208 -44.48 41.54 -8.00
N GLU A 209 -44.17 40.27 -8.22
CA GLU A 209 -45.04 39.31 -8.93
C GLU A 209 -46.40 39.19 -8.23
N LEU A 210 -46.41 39.02 -6.90
CA LEU A 210 -47.62 38.99 -6.09
C LEU A 210 -48.41 40.31 -6.11
N GLU A 211 -47.76 41.46 -6.29
CA GLU A 211 -48.46 42.74 -6.45
C GLU A 211 -49.01 42.93 -7.87
N ILE A 212 -48.31 42.44 -8.89
CA ILE A 212 -48.82 42.36 -10.27
C ILE A 212 -50.08 41.49 -10.31
N GLU A 213 -50.08 40.30 -9.67
CA GLU A 213 -51.26 39.44 -9.57
C GLU A 213 -52.46 40.16 -8.89
N ARG A 214 -52.23 40.90 -7.79
CA ARG A 214 -53.26 41.71 -7.13
C ARG A 214 -53.82 42.80 -8.04
N LEU A 215 -52.96 43.50 -8.78
CA LEU A 215 -53.37 44.52 -9.74
C LEU A 215 -54.13 43.88 -10.91
N THR A 216 -53.73 42.72 -11.41
CA THR A 216 -54.46 41.95 -12.43
C THR A 216 -55.84 41.53 -11.95
N MET A 217 -55.98 40.99 -10.72
CA MET A 217 -57.29 40.69 -10.13
C MET A 217 -58.16 41.94 -10.06
N ARG A 218 -57.62 43.06 -9.57
CA ARG A 218 -58.37 44.32 -9.46
C ARG A 218 -58.77 44.92 -10.82
N VAL A 219 -57.96 44.74 -11.86
CA VAL A 219 -58.32 45.10 -13.24
C VAL A 219 -59.44 44.21 -13.75
N ASN A 220 -59.39 42.89 -13.49
CA ASN A 220 -60.46 41.97 -13.87
C ASN A 220 -61.79 42.30 -13.17
N ASP A 221 -61.76 42.63 -11.87
CA ASP A 221 -62.93 43.11 -11.13
C ASP A 221 -63.53 44.38 -11.76
N LEU A 222 -62.68 45.37 -12.07
CA LEU A 222 -63.09 46.61 -12.73
C LEU A 222 -63.67 46.36 -14.13
N VAL A 223 -63.06 45.49 -14.93
CA VAL A 223 -63.59 45.06 -16.24
C VAL A 223 -64.94 44.36 -16.07
N GLY A 224 -65.11 43.53 -15.05
CA GLY A 224 -66.39 42.91 -14.69
C GLY A 224 -67.47 43.94 -14.36
N THR A 225 -67.16 44.95 -13.54
CA THR A 225 -68.11 46.03 -13.23
C THR A 225 -68.43 46.92 -14.43
N ASN A 226 -67.46 47.20 -15.31
CA ASN A 226 -67.71 47.92 -16.56
C ASN A 226 -68.61 47.10 -17.50
N MET A 227 -68.43 45.78 -17.57
CA MET A 227 -69.30 44.91 -18.37
C MET A 227 -70.75 44.94 -17.88
N THR A 228 -71.00 44.88 -16.56
CA THR A 228 -72.37 45.00 -16.03
C THR A 228 -72.95 46.38 -16.25
N ILE A 229 -72.18 47.46 -16.04
CA ILE A 229 -72.62 48.84 -16.32
C ILE A 229 -73.01 49.03 -17.81
N MET A 230 -72.23 48.47 -18.74
CA MET A 230 -72.54 48.53 -20.18
C MET A 230 -73.83 47.76 -20.54
N GLN A 231 -74.05 46.59 -19.94
CA GLN A 231 -75.30 45.83 -20.12
C GLN A 231 -76.51 46.60 -19.54
N ASP A 232 -76.34 47.20 -18.37
CA ASP A 232 -77.35 48.03 -17.71
C ASP A 232 -77.71 49.28 -18.52
N GLN A 233 -76.71 49.88 -19.17
CA GLN A 233 -76.87 51.01 -20.09
C GLN A 233 -77.62 50.60 -21.36
N GLN A 234 -77.23 49.49 -21.99
CA GLN A 234 -77.91 48.95 -23.17
C GLN A 234 -79.40 48.64 -22.88
N GLN A 235 -79.72 48.07 -21.71
CA GLN A 235 -81.11 47.85 -21.30
C GLN A 235 -81.90 49.17 -21.07
N LYS A 236 -81.25 50.23 -20.62
CA LYS A 236 -81.88 51.56 -20.44
C LYS A 236 -82.16 52.20 -21.80
N GLU A 237 -81.25 52.07 -22.76
CA GLU A 237 -81.43 52.54 -24.14
C GLU A 237 -82.50 51.76 -24.90
N GLU A 238 -82.65 50.46 -24.63
CA GLU A 238 -83.75 49.67 -25.19
C GLU A 238 -85.12 50.12 -24.63
N LYS A 239 -85.23 50.27 -23.30
CA LYS A 239 -86.46 50.76 -22.63
C LYS A 239 -86.80 52.21 -23.02
N LEU A 240 -85.80 53.05 -23.26
CA LEU A 240 -85.99 54.40 -23.80
C LEU A 240 -86.61 54.32 -25.20
N ARG A 241 -86.03 53.51 -26.08
CA ARG A 241 -86.51 53.27 -27.46
C ARG A 241 -87.92 52.66 -27.53
N GLU A 242 -88.31 51.88 -26.54
CA GLU A 242 -89.70 51.40 -26.38
C GLU A 242 -90.65 52.54 -25.97
N SER A 243 -90.22 53.37 -25.01
CA SER A 243 -90.98 54.55 -24.56
C SER A 243 -91.15 55.60 -25.66
N GLU A 244 -90.12 55.80 -26.49
CA GLU A 244 -90.16 56.69 -27.67
C GLU A 244 -91.20 56.23 -28.69
N LYS A 245 -91.24 54.93 -29.02
CA LYS A 245 -92.27 54.35 -29.91
C LYS A 245 -93.68 54.51 -29.33
N LEU A 246 -93.86 54.28 -28.03
CA LEU A 246 -95.15 54.47 -27.37
C LEU A 246 -95.59 55.95 -27.42
N LEU A 247 -94.64 56.87 -27.24
CA LEU A 247 -94.89 58.31 -27.33
C LEU A 247 -95.19 58.76 -28.77
N GLU A 248 -94.59 58.13 -29.78
CA GLU A 248 -94.93 58.32 -31.20
C GLU A 248 -96.36 57.86 -31.52
N VAL A 249 -96.77 56.68 -31.03
CA VAL A 249 -98.15 56.18 -31.15
C VAL A 249 -99.15 57.14 -30.47
N LEU A 250 -98.85 57.59 -29.23
CA LEU A 250 -99.69 58.57 -28.53
C LEU A 250 -99.74 59.94 -29.25
N GLN A 251 -98.72 60.30 -30.04
CA GLN A 251 -98.76 61.47 -30.91
C GLN A 251 -99.61 61.26 -32.18
N GLU A 252 -99.65 60.05 -32.73
CA GLU A 252 -100.57 59.67 -33.82
C GLU A 252 -102.02 59.70 -33.32
N GLU A 253 -102.35 58.98 -32.24
CA GLU A 253 -103.69 59.00 -31.62
C GLU A 253 -104.16 60.43 -31.31
N LYS A 254 -103.26 61.28 -30.80
CA LYS A 254 -103.56 62.70 -30.56
C LYS A 254 -103.82 63.49 -31.85
N ARG A 255 -103.17 63.16 -32.97
CA ARG A 255 -103.42 63.77 -34.28
C ARG A 255 -104.74 63.28 -34.87
N GLU A 256 -105.05 61.98 -34.78
CA GLU A 256 -106.33 61.41 -35.17
C GLU A 256 -107.50 62.01 -34.37
N LEU A 257 -107.40 62.05 -33.04
CA LEU A 257 -108.40 62.68 -32.16
C LEU A 257 -108.59 64.17 -32.47
N LYS A 258 -107.52 64.90 -32.79
CA LYS A 258 -107.63 66.30 -33.22
C LYS A 258 -108.34 66.42 -34.57
N ALA A 259 -108.06 65.53 -35.53
CA ALA A 259 -108.74 65.51 -36.82
C ALA A 259 -110.23 65.16 -36.67
N ALA A 260 -110.58 64.19 -35.81
CA ALA A 260 -111.96 63.82 -35.49
C ALA A 260 -112.73 64.95 -34.78
N LEU A 261 -112.07 65.68 -33.86
CA LEU A 261 -112.66 66.87 -33.26
C LEU A 261 -112.86 67.99 -34.29
N GLN A 262 -111.91 68.19 -35.21
CA GLN A 262 -112.06 69.19 -36.27
C GLN A 262 -113.14 68.84 -37.30
N THR A 263 -113.36 67.56 -37.62
CA THR A 263 -114.52 67.16 -38.46
C THR A 263 -115.84 67.29 -37.71
N GLN A 264 -115.86 67.08 -36.38
CA GLN A 264 -117.03 67.38 -35.55
C GLN A 264 -117.31 68.89 -35.47
N GLU A 265 -116.30 69.73 -35.33
CA GLU A 265 -116.43 71.20 -35.38
C GLU A 265 -116.96 71.67 -36.74
N ASN A 266 -116.45 71.11 -37.84
CA ASN A 266 -116.95 71.38 -39.19
C ASN A 266 -118.43 70.98 -39.31
N PHE A 267 -118.83 69.79 -38.86
CA PHE A 267 -120.22 69.33 -38.87
C PHE A 267 -121.14 70.23 -38.01
N MET A 268 -120.66 70.69 -36.85
CA MET A 268 -121.36 71.67 -36.02
C MET A 268 -121.49 73.04 -36.71
N CYS A 269 -120.47 73.45 -37.47
CA CYS A 269 -120.49 74.68 -38.25
C CYS A 269 -121.44 74.58 -39.46
N GLU A 270 -121.45 73.47 -40.18
CA GLU A 270 -122.42 73.18 -41.24
C GLU A 270 -123.85 73.14 -40.69
N THR A 271 -124.07 72.48 -39.55
CA THR A 271 -125.37 72.46 -38.85
C THR A 271 -125.80 73.88 -38.43
N ARG A 272 -124.85 74.70 -37.97
CA ARG A 272 -125.09 76.12 -37.67
C ARG A 272 -125.43 76.93 -38.93
N ILE A 273 -124.72 76.73 -40.04
CA ILE A 273 -125.02 77.36 -41.32
C ILE A 273 -126.40 76.93 -41.84
N GLN A 274 -126.81 75.67 -41.67
CA GLN A 274 -128.17 75.22 -41.98
C GLN A 274 -129.22 75.89 -41.07
N LYS A 275 -128.96 76.01 -39.77
CA LYS A 275 -129.82 76.74 -38.82
C LYS A 275 -129.94 78.21 -39.20
N GLU A 276 -128.84 78.88 -39.53
CA GLU A 276 -128.82 80.28 -39.97
C GLU A 276 -129.52 80.46 -41.33
N LYS A 277 -129.39 79.49 -42.25
CA LYS A 277 -130.10 79.43 -43.54
C LYS A 277 -131.60 79.14 -43.42
N LEU A 278 -132.04 78.54 -42.32
CA LEU A 278 -133.46 78.41 -41.94
C LEU A 278 -133.96 79.67 -41.22
N GLN A 279 -133.14 80.28 -40.36
CA GLN A 279 -133.46 81.52 -39.65
C GLN A 279 -133.55 82.73 -40.61
N ALA A 280 -132.73 82.76 -41.66
CA ALA A 280 -132.79 83.71 -42.76
C ALA A 280 -134.05 83.57 -43.63
N LYS A 281 -134.73 82.41 -43.62
CA LYS A 281 -136.05 82.24 -44.25
C LYS A 281 -137.21 82.72 -43.38
N LEU A 282 -136.95 83.18 -42.15
CA LEU A 282 -137.97 83.53 -41.17
C LEU A 282 -138.02 85.04 -40.81
N LYS A 283 -137.25 85.90 -41.48
CA LYS A 283 -137.28 87.36 -41.23
C LYS A 283 -137.15 88.21 -42.49
N ALA A 284 -138.13 89.10 -42.63
CA ALA A 284 -138.17 90.31 -43.45
C ALA A 284 -138.24 90.16 -45.00
N THR A 285 -139.47 90.23 -45.51
CA THR A 285 -139.79 91.09 -46.66
C THR A 285 -139.66 92.57 -46.31
N ASP A 286 -139.48 93.39 -47.35
CA ASP A 286 -139.70 94.84 -47.48
C ASP A 286 -138.83 95.89 -46.76
N THR A 287 -138.37 96.84 -47.60
CA THR A 287 -137.92 98.23 -47.34
C THR A 287 -136.65 98.51 -46.50
N GLN A 288 -135.86 99.57 -46.76
CA GLN A 288 -135.04 99.94 -47.95
C GLN A 288 -134.40 101.35 -47.77
N HIS A 289 -133.06 101.46 -47.83
CA HIS A 289 -132.22 102.71 -47.83
C HIS A 289 -132.29 103.65 -46.58
N THR A 290 -131.26 104.46 -46.24
CA THR A 290 -129.85 104.67 -46.69
C THR A 290 -128.85 104.33 -45.55
N VAL A 291 -127.51 104.18 -45.69
CA VAL A 291 -126.49 104.34 -46.77
C VAL A 291 -125.71 105.68 -46.86
N GLU A 292 -124.66 105.82 -46.03
CA GLU A 292 -123.36 106.51 -46.30
C GLU A 292 -122.25 105.51 -45.83
N THR A 293 -121.27 105.01 -46.60
CA THR A 293 -120.26 105.56 -47.55
C THR A 293 -119.05 106.15 -46.80
N ILE A 294 -117.82 105.62 -46.91
CA ILE A 294 -116.84 105.59 -48.03
C ILE A 294 -116.06 104.23 -47.95
N ARG A 295 -116.03 103.31 -48.95
CA ARG A 295 -115.36 103.32 -50.29
C ARG A 295 -113.82 103.14 -50.17
N SER A 296 -113.12 102.18 -50.81
CA SER A 296 -113.45 101.10 -51.78
C SER A 296 -112.29 100.03 -51.76
N LEU A 297 -111.95 99.16 -52.74
CA LEU A 297 -112.23 98.99 -54.19
C LEU A 297 -111.97 97.53 -54.67
N GLU A 298 -112.10 97.32 -55.99
CA GLU A 298 -111.65 96.27 -56.93
C GLU A 298 -110.46 95.36 -56.56
N GLU A 299 -110.19 94.22 -57.21
CA GLU A 299 -110.94 93.20 -57.97
C GLU A 299 -109.88 92.23 -58.58
N SER A 300 -110.30 91.02 -58.91
CA SER A 300 -109.90 90.21 -60.08
C SER A 300 -108.49 90.33 -60.72
N GLN A 301 -107.69 89.28 -60.48
CA GLN A 301 -106.86 88.56 -61.47
C GLN A 301 -105.52 89.13 -62.01
N ALA A 302 -104.56 88.18 -62.04
CA ALA A 302 -103.56 87.96 -63.09
C ALA A 302 -102.20 88.70 -63.09
N GLU A 303 -101.28 88.01 -63.77
CA GLU A 303 -99.95 88.36 -64.29
C GLU A 303 -98.93 89.18 -63.46
N ARG A 304 -98.10 88.42 -62.72
CA ARG A 304 -96.75 88.06 -63.19
C ARG A 304 -95.98 89.18 -63.94
N ARG A 305 -95.08 89.90 -63.24
CA ARG A 305 -93.59 89.77 -63.37
C ARG A 305 -92.79 90.79 -62.53
N TYR A 306 -91.68 90.32 -61.92
CA TYR A 306 -90.28 90.84 -61.93
C TYR A 306 -90.04 92.36 -61.70
N ALA A 307 -88.98 92.85 -61.06
CA ALA A 307 -87.85 92.31 -60.27
C ALA A 307 -87.03 93.53 -59.74
N SER A 308 -85.88 93.27 -59.10
CA SER A 308 -84.92 94.28 -58.56
C SER A 308 -85.46 95.09 -57.35
N GLN A 309 -84.66 95.55 -56.38
CA GLN A 309 -83.21 95.49 -56.19
C GLN A 309 -82.92 95.56 -54.68
N GLY A 310 -82.05 94.77 -54.05
CA GLY A 310 -81.26 93.60 -54.49
C GLY A 310 -80.47 93.05 -53.28
N GLN A 311 -79.66 92.00 -53.47
CA GLN A 311 -78.76 91.40 -52.46
C GLN A 311 -79.50 90.71 -51.28
N GLY A 312 -79.44 89.38 -51.23
CA GLY A 312 -80.13 88.56 -50.22
C GLY A 312 -80.44 87.12 -50.67
N ASP A 313 -80.89 86.93 -51.91
CA ASP A 313 -81.04 85.58 -52.51
C ASP A 313 -79.76 85.07 -53.19
N LEU A 314 -78.74 85.94 -53.34
CA LEU A 314 -77.37 85.44 -53.35
C LEU A 314 -76.97 85.04 -51.92
N GLU A 315 -77.23 85.88 -50.90
CA GLU A 315 -77.13 85.55 -49.46
C GLU A 315 -77.61 84.12 -49.10
N ASN A 316 -78.83 83.71 -49.47
CA ASN A 316 -79.41 82.41 -49.06
C ASN A 316 -78.90 81.20 -49.89
N VAL A 317 -78.41 81.43 -51.11
CA VAL A 317 -77.81 80.37 -51.94
C VAL A 317 -76.30 80.26 -51.68
N LEU A 318 -75.61 81.38 -51.52
CA LEU A 318 -74.22 81.46 -51.05
C LEU A 318 -74.12 80.94 -49.63
N SER A 319 -74.91 81.37 -48.64
CA SER A 319 -74.79 80.81 -47.29
C SER A 319 -75.07 79.30 -47.21
N ARG A 320 -75.86 78.73 -48.14
CA ARG A 320 -75.94 77.27 -48.33
C ARG A 320 -74.71 76.68 -49.01
N LEU A 321 -74.15 77.36 -50.01
CA LEU A 321 -72.92 76.97 -50.72
C LEU A 321 -71.68 77.06 -49.81
N ASP A 322 -71.57 78.12 -49.02
CA ASP A 322 -70.58 78.41 -47.99
C ASP A 322 -70.73 77.42 -46.81
N PHE A 323 -71.95 77.02 -46.44
CA PHE A 323 -72.14 75.94 -45.47
C PHE A 323 -71.68 74.59 -46.04
N THR A 324 -71.91 74.31 -47.34
CA THR A 324 -71.31 73.13 -47.98
C THR A 324 -69.79 73.26 -48.14
N HIS A 325 -69.25 74.44 -48.45
CA HIS A 325 -67.83 74.69 -48.65
C HIS A 325 -67.05 74.65 -47.33
N THR A 326 -67.59 75.18 -46.24
CA THR A 326 -67.01 75.05 -44.89
C THR A 326 -67.16 73.63 -44.34
N SER A 327 -68.24 72.91 -44.68
CA SER A 327 -68.36 71.47 -44.40
C SER A 327 -67.34 70.65 -45.19
N GLU A 328 -67.09 70.99 -46.46
CA GLU A 328 -66.09 70.37 -47.32
C GLU A 328 -64.66 70.69 -46.85
N GLU A 329 -64.37 71.93 -46.44
CA GLU A 329 -63.10 72.31 -45.81
C GLU A 329 -62.88 71.59 -44.46
N LEU A 330 -63.92 71.45 -43.64
CA LEU A 330 -63.84 70.68 -42.39
C LEU A 330 -63.60 69.18 -42.65
N LEU A 331 -64.23 68.60 -43.67
CA LEU A 331 -63.97 67.23 -44.10
C LEU A 331 -62.55 67.08 -44.69
N GLN A 332 -62.06 68.04 -45.46
CA GLN A 332 -60.71 68.04 -46.03
C GLN A 332 -59.64 68.20 -44.92
N ALA A 333 -59.92 69.02 -43.91
CA ALA A 333 -59.09 69.17 -42.71
C ALA A 333 -59.09 67.89 -41.85
N GLU A 334 -60.24 67.22 -41.73
CA GLU A 334 -60.33 65.95 -41.01
C GLU A 334 -59.65 64.80 -41.76
N VAL A 335 -59.79 64.72 -43.10
CA VAL A 335 -59.06 63.77 -43.94
C VAL A 335 -57.55 63.98 -43.81
N THR A 336 -57.05 65.20 -43.97
CA THR A 336 -55.60 65.46 -43.83
C THR A 336 -55.10 65.23 -42.40
N ARG A 337 -55.91 65.49 -41.36
CA ARG A 337 -55.61 65.11 -39.97
C ARG A 337 -55.53 63.58 -39.80
N LEU A 338 -56.44 62.84 -40.43
CA LEU A 338 -56.44 61.37 -40.41
C LEU A 338 -55.30 60.77 -41.24
N GLU A 339 -54.89 61.38 -42.35
CA GLU A 339 -53.72 60.98 -43.14
C GLU A 339 -52.42 61.18 -42.35
N VAL A 340 -52.24 62.33 -41.70
CA VAL A 340 -51.09 62.58 -40.80
C VAL A 340 -51.12 61.62 -39.60
N SER A 341 -52.29 61.36 -39.03
CA SER A 341 -52.44 60.35 -37.97
C SER A 341 -52.07 58.96 -38.47
N LEU A 342 -52.50 58.57 -39.67
CA LEU A 342 -52.22 57.28 -40.27
C LEU A 342 -50.74 57.10 -40.58
N GLU A 343 -50.05 58.12 -41.11
CA GLU A 343 -48.60 58.02 -41.33
C GLU A 343 -47.83 58.04 -40.00
N SER A 344 -48.32 58.69 -38.94
CA SER A 344 -47.72 58.54 -37.60
C SER A 344 -47.83 57.10 -37.07
N VAL A 345 -48.98 56.44 -37.25
CA VAL A 345 -49.18 55.01 -36.89
C VAL A 345 -48.37 54.07 -37.80
N SER A 346 -48.23 54.42 -39.08
CA SER A 346 -47.37 53.75 -40.06
C SER A 346 -45.90 53.81 -39.64
N THR A 347 -45.40 54.97 -39.19
CA THR A 347 -44.02 55.11 -38.69
C THR A 347 -43.76 54.38 -37.37
N THR A 348 -44.66 54.44 -36.39
CA THR A 348 -44.50 53.70 -35.14
C THR A 348 -44.62 52.19 -35.34
N CYS A 349 -45.49 51.72 -36.24
CA CYS A 349 -45.57 50.32 -36.63
C CYS A 349 -44.26 49.82 -37.29
N LYS A 350 -43.64 50.64 -38.17
CA LYS A 350 -42.31 50.34 -38.75
C LYS A 350 -41.22 50.26 -37.67
N GLN A 351 -41.22 51.19 -36.71
CA GLN A 351 -40.27 51.19 -35.58
C GLN A 351 -40.42 49.95 -34.70
N LEU A 352 -41.63 49.63 -34.24
CA LEU A 352 -41.91 48.43 -33.44
C LEU A 352 -41.56 47.13 -34.19
N SER A 353 -41.75 47.09 -35.51
CA SER A 353 -41.34 45.95 -36.34
C SER A 353 -39.82 45.80 -36.42
N GLN A 354 -39.07 46.90 -36.41
CA GLN A 354 -37.60 46.87 -36.35
C GLN A 354 -37.10 46.47 -34.96
N GLU A 355 -37.63 47.05 -33.88
CA GLU A 355 -37.29 46.67 -32.50
C GLU A 355 -37.55 45.18 -32.25
N LEU A 356 -38.67 44.63 -32.76
CA LEU A 356 -38.98 43.20 -32.70
C LEU A 356 -37.94 42.33 -33.44
N MET A 357 -37.45 42.78 -34.59
CA MET A 357 -36.39 42.09 -35.34
C MET A 357 -35.05 42.13 -34.60
N GLU A 358 -34.69 43.28 -34.02
CA GLU A 358 -33.46 43.44 -33.23
C GLU A 358 -33.50 42.57 -31.97
N LYS A 359 -34.64 42.51 -31.26
CA LYS A 359 -34.84 41.61 -30.11
C LYS A 359 -34.82 40.13 -30.51
N TYR A 360 -35.31 39.77 -31.69
CA TYR A 360 -35.23 38.40 -32.20
C TYR A 360 -33.78 37.96 -32.46
N GLU A 361 -32.95 38.80 -33.09
CA GLU A 361 -31.53 38.49 -33.30
C GLU A 361 -30.68 38.60 -32.03
N GLU A 362 -31.07 39.39 -31.02
CA GLU A 362 -30.50 39.32 -29.66
C GLU A 362 -30.81 37.97 -28.98
N LEU A 363 -32.09 37.54 -28.98
CA LEU A 363 -32.52 36.27 -28.39
C LEU A 363 -31.77 35.08 -28.98
N LYS A 364 -31.62 35.07 -30.32
CA LYS A 364 -30.90 34.05 -31.08
C LYS A 364 -29.39 34.00 -30.76
N LYS A 365 -28.75 35.14 -30.47
CA LYS A 365 -27.37 35.19 -29.95
C LYS A 365 -27.28 34.64 -28.53
N MET A 366 -28.25 34.99 -27.66
CA MET A 366 -28.33 34.46 -26.30
C MET A 366 -28.52 32.93 -26.31
N GLU A 367 -29.30 32.39 -27.24
CA GLU A 367 -29.50 30.94 -27.40
C GLU A 367 -28.21 30.20 -27.77
N VAL A 368 -27.39 30.76 -28.67
CA VAL A 368 -26.06 30.20 -29.00
C VAL A 368 -25.17 30.15 -27.74
N HIS A 369 -25.05 31.26 -27.01
CA HIS A 369 -24.27 31.28 -25.77
C HIS A 369 -24.83 30.32 -24.69
N ASN A 370 -26.14 30.16 -24.60
CA ASN A 370 -26.76 29.17 -23.69
C ASN A 370 -26.35 27.73 -24.05
N ASN A 371 -26.20 27.42 -25.34
CA ASN A 371 -25.73 26.12 -25.80
C ASN A 371 -24.22 25.92 -25.59
N GLU A 372 -23.41 26.98 -25.72
CA GLU A 372 -21.98 26.98 -25.35
C GLU A 372 -21.81 26.70 -23.85
N TYR A 373 -22.50 27.44 -22.97
CA TYR A 373 -22.47 27.18 -21.52
C TYR A 373 -22.98 25.78 -21.17
N ARG A 374 -24.01 25.27 -21.85
CA ARG A 374 -24.50 23.89 -21.67
C ARG A 374 -23.44 22.85 -22.03
N ALA A 375 -22.64 23.08 -23.07
CA ALA A 375 -21.53 22.22 -23.45
C ALA A 375 -20.38 22.27 -22.44
N GLU A 376 -19.99 23.46 -21.97
CA GLU A 376 -18.96 23.64 -20.94
C GLU A 376 -19.38 22.96 -19.62
N ILE A 377 -20.64 23.13 -19.19
CA ILE A 377 -21.20 22.44 -18.01
C ILE A 377 -21.18 20.91 -18.17
N LYS A 378 -21.41 20.37 -19.36
CA LYS A 378 -21.31 18.92 -19.61
C LYS A 378 -19.86 18.44 -19.48
N LYS A 379 -18.92 19.13 -20.14
CA LYS A 379 -17.49 18.87 -20.11
C LYS A 379 -16.92 18.92 -18.68
N LEU A 380 -17.29 19.93 -17.89
CA LEU A 380 -16.90 20.04 -16.48
C LEU A 380 -17.45 18.89 -15.63
N LYS A 381 -18.68 18.45 -15.86
CA LYS A 381 -19.26 17.28 -15.17
C LYS A 381 -18.53 15.97 -15.53
N GLU A 382 -18.16 15.80 -16.80
CA GLU A 382 -17.39 14.63 -17.26
C GLU A 382 -15.97 14.64 -16.66
N GLN A 383 -15.33 15.80 -16.54
CA GLN A 383 -14.03 15.95 -15.85
C GLN A 383 -14.11 15.66 -14.35
N ILE A 384 -15.16 16.14 -13.65
CA ILE A 384 -15.38 15.83 -12.22
C ILE A 384 -15.58 14.32 -12.02
N LEU A 385 -16.42 13.68 -12.83
CA LEU A 385 -16.66 12.24 -12.77
C LEU A 385 -15.37 11.43 -12.99
N GLN A 386 -14.54 11.85 -13.95
CA GLN A 386 -13.25 11.22 -14.22
C GLN A 386 -12.26 11.40 -13.05
N ALA A 387 -12.26 12.57 -12.40
CA ALA A 387 -11.45 12.83 -11.21
C ALA A 387 -11.91 11.98 -10.00
N GLU A 388 -13.23 11.83 -9.79
CA GLU A 388 -13.80 10.96 -8.76
C GLU A 388 -13.46 9.48 -8.98
N GLN A 389 -13.50 9.01 -10.23
CA GLN A 389 -13.08 7.64 -10.61
C GLN A 389 -11.57 7.42 -10.38
N SER A 390 -10.74 8.39 -10.73
CA SER A 390 -9.29 8.34 -10.47
C SER A 390 -8.98 8.33 -8.96
N TYR A 391 -9.63 9.23 -8.20
CA TYR A 391 -9.45 9.32 -6.75
C TYR A 391 -9.91 8.06 -6.02
N SER A 392 -11.08 7.51 -6.36
CA SER A 392 -11.58 6.26 -5.78
C SER A 392 -10.71 5.05 -6.13
N SER A 393 -10.13 5.00 -7.32
CA SER A 393 -9.14 3.98 -7.69
C SER A 393 -7.87 4.05 -6.82
N VAL A 394 -7.32 5.26 -6.62
CA VAL A 394 -6.16 5.47 -5.73
C VAL A 394 -6.50 5.11 -4.28
N LEU A 395 -7.66 5.51 -3.78
CA LEU A 395 -8.09 5.27 -2.40
C LEU A 395 -8.32 3.79 -2.12
N GLU A 396 -8.90 3.03 -3.05
CA GLU A 396 -9.02 1.57 -2.93
C GLU A 396 -7.63 0.88 -3.03
N GLY A 397 -6.70 1.43 -3.83
CA GLY A 397 -5.29 1.02 -3.85
C GLY A 397 -4.61 1.16 -2.48
N MET A 398 -4.70 2.34 -1.86
CA MET A 398 -4.18 2.59 -0.50
C MET A 398 -4.84 1.68 0.54
N LYS A 399 -6.15 1.42 0.41
CA LYS A 399 -6.90 0.50 1.28
C LYS A 399 -6.45 -0.95 1.13
N MET A 400 -6.11 -1.40 -0.08
CA MET A 400 -5.48 -2.72 -0.30
C MET A 400 -4.08 -2.79 0.31
N GLU A 401 -3.26 -1.74 0.18
CA GLU A 401 -1.91 -1.67 0.76
C GLU A 401 -1.94 -1.70 2.29
N ILE A 402 -2.80 -0.89 2.94
CA ILE A 402 -3.04 -0.93 4.39
C ILE A 402 -3.49 -2.35 4.82
N SER A 403 -4.35 -2.99 4.02
CA SER A 403 -4.80 -4.37 4.25
C SER A 403 -3.71 -5.42 4.02
N GLN A 404 -2.68 -5.13 3.23
CA GLN A 404 -1.48 -5.97 3.11
C GLN A 404 -0.54 -5.76 4.30
N LEU A 405 -0.17 -4.51 4.60
CA LEU A 405 0.73 -4.17 5.70
C LEU A 405 0.21 -4.70 7.04
N THR A 406 -1.10 -4.61 7.29
CA THR A 406 -1.76 -5.21 8.47
C THR A 406 -1.60 -6.73 8.54
N ARG A 407 -1.76 -7.44 7.41
CA ARG A 407 -1.56 -8.90 7.35
C ARG A 407 -0.09 -9.29 7.53
N GLU A 408 0.83 -8.56 6.92
CA GLU A 408 2.27 -8.82 7.10
C GLU A 408 2.73 -8.53 8.53
N LEU A 409 2.22 -7.47 9.17
CA LEU A 409 2.49 -7.17 10.57
C LEU A 409 2.04 -8.32 11.47
N HIS A 410 0.78 -8.77 11.32
CA HIS A 410 0.27 -9.91 12.09
C HIS A 410 1.07 -11.20 11.84
N GLN A 411 1.53 -11.44 10.59
CA GLN A 411 2.40 -12.57 10.28
C GLN A 411 3.80 -12.43 10.90
N ARG A 412 4.35 -11.21 11.00
CA ARG A 412 5.60 -10.94 11.73
C ARG A 412 5.41 -11.20 13.23
N ASP A 413 4.31 -10.77 13.83
CA ASP A 413 4.00 -11.01 15.25
C ASP A 413 3.90 -12.52 15.57
N ILE A 414 3.22 -13.30 14.72
CA ILE A 414 3.14 -14.76 14.84
C ILE A 414 4.54 -15.39 14.76
N THR A 415 5.38 -14.96 13.81
CA THR A 415 6.75 -15.46 13.66
C THR A 415 7.63 -15.09 14.85
N ILE A 416 7.49 -13.86 15.39
CA ILE A 416 8.21 -13.41 16.59
C ILE A 416 7.76 -14.21 17.82
N ALA A 417 6.47 -14.48 17.99
CA ALA A 417 5.96 -15.32 19.08
C ALA A 417 6.50 -16.76 19.00
N SER A 418 6.50 -17.37 17.81
CA SER A 418 6.97 -18.74 17.58
C SER A 418 8.49 -18.90 17.72
N THR A 419 9.27 -17.94 17.20
CA THR A 419 10.72 -17.92 17.40
C THR A 419 11.11 -17.66 18.86
N LYS A 420 10.34 -16.82 19.58
CA LYS A 420 10.53 -16.57 21.01
C LYS A 420 10.22 -17.79 21.88
N SER A 421 9.17 -18.56 21.59
CA SER A 421 8.91 -19.81 22.33
C SER A 421 10.01 -20.84 22.05
N SER A 422 10.35 -21.08 20.78
CA SER A 422 11.44 -21.97 20.39
C SER A 422 12.78 -21.58 21.04
N SER A 423 13.12 -20.29 21.08
CA SER A 423 14.31 -19.78 21.77
C SER A 423 14.26 -20.05 23.28
N SER A 424 13.11 -19.88 23.92
CA SER A 424 12.94 -20.17 25.36
C SER A 424 13.09 -21.66 25.67
N ASP A 425 12.61 -22.54 24.79
CA ASP A 425 12.73 -23.98 24.96
C ASP A 425 14.17 -24.47 24.72
N MET A 426 14.88 -23.89 23.74
CA MET A 426 16.32 -24.11 23.58
C MET A 426 17.13 -23.59 24.78
N GLU A 427 16.76 -22.46 25.37
CA GLU A 427 17.41 -21.94 26.58
C GLU A 427 17.24 -22.89 27.78
N LYS A 428 16.04 -23.47 27.96
CA LYS A 428 15.78 -24.52 28.98
C LYS A 428 16.62 -25.77 28.72
N GLN A 429 16.68 -26.24 27.48
CA GLN A 429 17.48 -27.42 27.11
C GLN A 429 18.98 -27.19 27.33
N LEU A 430 19.50 -26.01 26.98
CA LEU A 430 20.89 -25.65 27.23
C LEU A 430 21.22 -25.61 28.73
N LYS A 431 20.33 -25.06 29.56
CA LYS A 431 20.47 -25.07 31.03
C LYS A 431 20.49 -26.50 31.60
N ALA A 432 19.63 -27.38 31.10
CA ALA A 432 19.59 -28.78 31.53
C ALA A 432 20.87 -29.56 31.15
N GLU A 433 21.37 -29.43 29.91
CA GLU A 433 22.64 -30.07 29.53
C GLU A 433 23.86 -29.43 30.22
N MET A 434 23.82 -28.14 30.56
CA MET A 434 24.86 -27.48 31.34
C MET A 434 24.90 -28.01 32.78
N GLN A 435 23.76 -28.12 33.47
CA GLN A 435 23.67 -28.71 34.81
C GLN A 435 24.18 -30.16 34.79
N LYS A 436 23.74 -30.97 33.83
CA LYS A 436 24.16 -32.36 33.61
C LYS A 436 25.65 -32.51 33.26
N ALA A 437 26.28 -31.48 32.69
CA ALA A 437 27.72 -31.42 32.50
C ALA A 437 28.47 -31.02 33.78
N GLU A 438 27.89 -30.17 34.62
CA GLU A 438 28.42 -29.81 35.93
C GLU A 438 28.34 -30.97 36.93
N GLU A 439 27.21 -31.70 36.98
CA GLU A 439 27.03 -32.95 37.74
C GLU A 439 28.15 -33.95 37.43
N LYS A 440 28.38 -34.23 36.13
CA LYS A 440 29.50 -35.07 35.68
C LYS A 440 30.88 -34.51 36.03
N ALA A 441 31.05 -33.19 36.02
CA ALA A 441 32.29 -32.56 36.45
C ALA A 441 32.52 -32.67 37.97
N VAL A 442 31.48 -32.88 38.77
CA VAL A 442 31.59 -33.25 40.19
C VAL A 442 31.93 -34.74 40.32
N GLU A 443 31.20 -35.65 39.67
CA GLU A 443 31.50 -37.09 39.64
C GLU A 443 32.98 -37.36 39.28
N HIS A 444 33.48 -36.71 38.22
CA HIS A 444 34.88 -36.83 37.79
C HIS A 444 35.88 -36.31 38.83
N LYS A 445 35.55 -35.29 39.64
CA LYS A 445 36.40 -34.82 40.74
C LYS A 445 36.40 -35.81 41.89
N GLU A 446 35.26 -36.39 42.24
CA GLU A 446 35.15 -37.41 43.28
C GLU A 446 35.95 -38.67 42.93
N ILE A 447 35.85 -39.14 41.69
CA ILE A 447 36.64 -40.26 41.16
C ILE A 447 38.15 -39.94 41.23
N LEU A 448 38.56 -38.71 40.90
CA LEU A 448 39.96 -38.29 41.03
C LEU A 448 40.44 -38.26 42.49
N ALA A 449 39.62 -37.75 43.42
CA ALA A 449 39.95 -37.74 44.85
C ALA A 449 40.05 -39.16 45.44
N GLN A 450 39.16 -40.08 45.03
CA GLN A 450 39.24 -41.50 45.37
C GLN A 450 40.52 -42.14 44.82
N LEU A 451 40.89 -41.83 43.57
CA LEU A 451 42.12 -42.32 42.93
C LEU A 451 43.39 -41.79 43.65
N GLU A 452 43.39 -40.54 44.11
CA GLU A 452 44.50 -39.98 44.88
C GLU A 452 44.61 -40.59 46.28
N SER A 453 43.49 -40.84 46.96
CA SER A 453 43.45 -41.59 48.22
C SER A 453 44.03 -43.00 48.05
N LEU A 454 43.57 -43.74 47.03
CA LEU A 454 44.08 -45.09 46.72
C LEU A 454 45.57 -45.10 46.33
N LYS A 455 46.08 -44.05 45.67
CA LYS A 455 47.53 -43.90 45.41
C LYS A 455 48.31 -43.68 46.70
N LEU A 456 47.81 -42.84 47.60
CA LEU A 456 48.46 -42.56 48.89
C LEU A 456 48.48 -43.80 49.79
N GLU A 457 47.40 -44.59 49.80
CA GLU A 457 47.36 -45.88 50.49
C GLU A 457 48.31 -46.91 49.84
N ASN A 458 48.33 -47.05 48.51
CA ASN A 458 49.32 -47.90 47.83
C ASN A 458 50.77 -47.48 48.13
N HIS A 459 51.04 -46.17 48.23
CA HIS A 459 52.36 -45.67 48.60
C HIS A 459 52.72 -46.04 50.05
N ARG A 460 51.81 -45.83 51.01
CA ARG A 460 51.96 -46.25 52.41
C ARG A 460 52.14 -47.76 52.56
N LEU A 461 51.42 -48.57 51.78
CA LEU A 461 51.60 -50.03 51.74
C LEU A 461 52.97 -50.40 51.16
N SER A 462 53.42 -49.72 50.10
CA SER A 462 54.75 -49.92 49.51
C SER A 462 55.87 -49.55 50.49
N GLU A 463 55.74 -48.45 51.25
CA GLU A 463 56.67 -48.14 52.33
C GLU A 463 56.70 -49.22 53.42
N MET A 464 55.54 -49.78 53.77
CA MET A 464 55.42 -50.81 54.80
C MET A 464 56.08 -52.11 54.34
N VAL A 465 55.88 -52.50 53.08
CA VAL A 465 56.58 -53.62 52.44
C VAL A 465 58.09 -53.36 52.44
N MET A 466 58.56 -52.19 51.98
CA MET A 466 59.98 -51.86 51.97
C MET A 466 60.61 -51.87 53.38
N LYS A 467 59.89 -51.43 54.42
CA LYS A 467 60.33 -51.51 55.82
C LYS A 467 60.42 -52.96 56.32
N LEU A 468 59.50 -53.83 55.91
CA LEU A 468 59.53 -55.27 56.21
C LEU A 468 60.64 -56.00 55.44
N GLU A 469 60.90 -55.62 54.18
CA GLU A 469 62.00 -56.16 53.36
C GLU A 469 63.37 -55.75 53.92
N LEU A 470 63.53 -54.49 54.34
CA LEU A 470 64.73 -54.01 55.03
C LEU A 470 64.94 -54.75 56.35
N GLY A 471 63.92 -54.85 57.22
CA GLY A 471 64.02 -55.60 58.47
C GLY A 471 64.28 -57.09 58.27
N LEU A 472 63.81 -57.68 57.16
CA LEU A 472 64.13 -59.06 56.78
C LEU A 472 65.56 -59.21 56.25
N HIS A 473 66.12 -58.19 55.60
CA HIS A 473 67.52 -58.19 55.16
C HIS A 473 68.46 -58.01 56.36
N GLU A 474 68.18 -57.03 57.21
CA GLU A 474 68.95 -56.72 58.43
C GLU A 474 68.95 -57.91 59.41
N ALA A 475 67.80 -58.56 59.63
CA ALA A 475 67.73 -59.79 60.42
C ALA A 475 68.48 -60.98 59.79
N LYS A 476 68.56 -61.07 58.45
CA LYS A 476 69.34 -62.10 57.75
C LYS A 476 70.84 -61.83 57.82
N GLU A 477 71.26 -60.58 57.67
CA GLU A 477 72.67 -60.19 57.79
C GLU A 477 73.18 -60.41 59.22
N VAL A 478 72.42 -60.00 60.24
CA VAL A 478 72.76 -60.30 61.65
C VAL A 478 72.84 -61.82 61.87
N SER A 479 71.80 -62.58 61.48
CA SER A 479 71.81 -64.05 61.66
C SER A 479 72.94 -64.77 60.94
N LEU A 480 73.45 -64.21 59.83
CA LEU A 480 74.54 -64.80 59.04
C LEU A 480 75.91 -64.33 59.54
N ALA A 481 76.05 -63.08 59.98
CA ALA A 481 77.23 -62.56 60.65
C ALA A 481 77.48 -63.29 61.97
N ASP A 482 76.46 -63.42 62.84
CA ASP A 482 76.53 -64.15 64.10
C ASP A 482 77.01 -65.60 63.87
N LEU A 483 76.44 -66.29 62.87
CA LEU A 483 76.82 -67.66 62.53
C LEU A 483 78.26 -67.76 62.00
N GLN A 484 78.70 -66.77 61.23
CA GLN A 484 80.05 -66.71 60.66
C GLN A 484 81.10 -66.37 61.72
N GLU A 485 80.80 -65.46 62.65
CA GLU A 485 81.65 -65.13 63.80
C GLU A 485 81.82 -66.34 64.73
N ASN A 486 80.72 -67.01 65.10
CA ASN A 486 80.76 -68.27 65.85
C ASN A 486 81.62 -69.35 65.15
N TYR A 487 81.55 -69.46 63.82
CA TYR A 487 82.40 -70.37 63.06
C TYR A 487 83.89 -69.98 63.13
N THR A 488 84.20 -68.69 63.10
CA THR A 488 85.59 -68.23 63.23
C THR A 488 86.14 -68.36 64.65
N GLU A 489 85.34 -68.15 65.70
CA GLU A 489 85.75 -68.47 67.09
C GLU A 489 86.05 -69.96 67.25
N ALA A 490 85.15 -70.84 66.79
CA ALA A 490 85.36 -72.28 66.84
C ALA A 490 86.63 -72.72 66.09
N LEU A 491 86.88 -72.13 64.92
CA LEU A 491 88.10 -72.38 64.14
C LEU A 491 89.36 -71.88 64.85
N ASN A 492 89.33 -70.65 65.41
CA ASN A 492 90.46 -70.09 66.16
C ASN A 492 90.78 -70.90 67.43
N LYS A 493 89.76 -71.46 68.09
CA LYS A 493 89.90 -72.34 69.25
C LYS A 493 90.52 -73.68 68.88
N LEU A 494 90.11 -74.28 67.76
CA LEU A 494 90.76 -75.47 67.19
C LEU A 494 92.21 -75.19 66.77
N VAL A 495 92.51 -74.00 66.25
CA VAL A 495 93.88 -73.60 65.88
C VAL A 495 94.76 -73.43 67.12
N SER A 496 94.27 -72.81 68.19
CA SER A 496 95.05 -72.66 69.43
C SER A 496 95.22 -73.97 70.18
N GLU A 497 94.22 -74.86 70.20
CA GLU A 497 94.36 -76.24 70.69
C GLU A 497 95.40 -77.02 69.86
N ASN A 498 95.42 -76.89 68.53
CA ASN A 498 96.42 -77.55 67.68
C ASN A 498 97.84 -77.00 67.92
N GLN A 499 98.00 -75.69 68.11
CA GLN A 499 99.28 -75.07 68.50
C GLN A 499 99.75 -75.54 69.88
N GLN A 500 98.84 -75.65 70.86
CA GLN A 500 99.17 -76.18 72.19
C GLN A 500 99.57 -77.66 72.11
N LEU A 501 98.84 -78.49 71.36
CA LEU A 501 99.20 -79.89 71.11
C LEU A 501 100.56 -80.04 70.40
N GLN A 502 100.89 -79.17 69.44
CA GLN A 502 102.23 -79.15 68.82
C GLN A 502 103.33 -78.79 69.82
N LYS A 503 103.05 -77.86 70.75
CA LYS A 503 103.96 -77.49 71.83
C LYS A 503 104.15 -78.65 72.82
N ASP A 504 103.07 -79.29 73.26
CA ASP A 504 103.10 -80.45 74.15
C ASP A 504 103.81 -81.65 73.50
N LEU A 505 103.69 -81.82 72.17
CA LEU A 505 104.43 -82.81 71.40
C LEU A 505 105.93 -82.48 71.34
N MET A 506 106.31 -81.21 71.23
CA MET A 506 107.71 -80.77 71.34
C MET A 506 108.28 -80.95 72.75
N ASP A 507 107.53 -80.60 73.80
CA ASP A 507 107.95 -80.74 75.20
C ASP A 507 108.04 -82.22 75.63
N THR A 508 107.10 -83.07 75.21
CA THR A 508 107.20 -84.53 75.41
C THR A 508 108.34 -85.15 74.60
N LYS A 509 108.62 -84.66 73.38
CA LYS A 509 109.79 -85.09 72.60
C LYS A 509 111.10 -84.69 73.28
N ALA A 510 111.19 -83.50 73.88
CA ALA A 510 112.34 -83.08 74.68
C ALA A 510 112.52 -83.95 75.93
N GLN A 511 111.45 -84.26 76.66
CA GLN A 511 111.50 -85.19 77.80
C GLN A 511 111.87 -86.63 77.37
N LEU A 512 111.42 -87.09 76.20
CA LEU A 512 111.80 -88.38 75.63
C LEU A 512 113.29 -88.42 75.27
N GLU A 513 113.83 -87.32 74.72
CA GLU A 513 115.25 -87.21 74.35
C GLU A 513 116.16 -87.19 75.61
N ILE A 514 115.76 -86.45 76.65
CA ILE A 514 116.41 -86.49 77.98
C ILE A 514 116.36 -87.91 78.58
N SER A 515 115.21 -88.58 78.53
CA SER A 515 115.04 -89.96 79.01
C SER A 515 115.90 -90.95 78.22
N THR A 516 116.01 -90.77 76.90
CA THR A 516 116.85 -91.57 76.00
C THR A 516 118.34 -91.35 76.25
N GLN A 517 118.74 -90.17 76.72
CA GLN A 517 120.12 -89.85 77.07
C GLN A 517 120.52 -90.46 78.42
N ILE A 518 119.61 -90.52 79.39
CA ILE A 518 119.82 -91.18 80.69
C ILE A 518 119.85 -92.72 80.55
N CYS A 519 119.02 -93.30 79.68
CA CYS A 519 118.92 -94.77 79.54
C CYS A 519 120.12 -95.44 78.82
N LYS A 520 121.04 -94.67 78.23
CA LYS A 520 122.21 -95.19 77.47
C LYS A 520 123.34 -95.80 78.31
N LYS A 521 123.09 -96.20 79.56
CA LYS A 521 124.11 -96.76 80.47
C LYS A 521 123.65 -97.96 81.29
N ASN A 522 122.91 -98.91 80.69
CA ASN A 522 122.97 -100.34 81.06
C ASN A 522 122.39 -101.27 79.98
N GLN A 523 123.21 -102.26 79.56
CA GLN A 523 122.91 -103.59 79.00
C GLN A 523 121.73 -103.80 78.02
N ASP A 524 122.12 -103.98 76.74
CA ASP A 524 122.09 -105.27 76.01
C ASP A 524 120.83 -106.16 75.85
N ARG A 525 120.77 -106.74 74.63
CA ARG A 525 120.07 -107.96 74.14
C ARG A 525 118.60 -107.91 73.67
N ILE A 526 118.49 -108.08 72.34
CA ILE A 526 117.66 -109.09 71.61
C ILE A 526 116.15 -109.15 71.91
N PHE A 527 115.32 -108.81 70.91
CA PHE A 527 114.38 -109.76 70.26
C PHE A 527 113.75 -109.19 68.96
N LYS A 528 113.18 -110.07 68.12
CA LYS A 528 112.36 -109.88 66.89
C LYS A 528 111.27 -110.99 66.90
N PRO A 529 110.27 -111.04 65.99
CA PRO A 529 109.61 -110.03 65.12
C PRO A 529 108.09 -109.88 65.49
N THR A 530 107.13 -109.41 64.66
CA THR A 530 106.36 -110.20 63.64
C THR A 530 105.28 -109.32 62.92
N HIS A 531 104.67 -109.82 61.83
CA HIS A 531 103.79 -109.11 60.86
C HIS A 531 102.28 -109.00 61.17
N SER A 532 101.64 -107.96 60.61
CA SER A 532 100.48 -108.00 59.67
C SER A 532 100.38 -106.62 58.96
N ARG A 533 99.95 -106.38 57.70
CA ARG A 533 99.27 -107.07 56.57
C ARG A 533 97.72 -106.97 56.48
N VAL A 534 97.23 -105.85 55.88
CA VAL A 534 96.19 -105.76 54.79
C VAL A 534 94.74 -106.21 55.19
N PRO A 535 93.61 -105.84 54.52
CA PRO A 535 93.38 -105.12 53.23
C PRO A 535 92.44 -103.88 53.28
N GLU A 536 92.17 -103.33 52.10
CA GLU A 536 91.00 -102.51 51.73
C GLU A 536 89.67 -103.27 51.89
N PHE A 537 88.53 -102.57 51.94
CA PHE A 537 87.23 -103.10 51.48
C PHE A 537 86.31 -102.00 50.92
N LYS A 538 85.37 -102.38 50.04
CA LYS A 538 84.42 -101.50 49.33
C LYS A 538 83.00 -101.61 49.89
N ASN A 539 82.22 -100.54 49.66
CA ASN A 539 80.76 -100.46 49.50
C ASN A 539 79.84 -101.10 50.56
N MET A 540 78.83 -100.33 51.00
CA MET A 540 77.43 -100.74 50.80
C MET A 540 76.46 -99.56 50.91
N GLU A 541 75.36 -99.62 50.15
CA GLU A 541 74.19 -98.77 50.35
C GLU A 541 73.39 -99.25 51.58
N PHE A 542 72.64 -98.35 52.22
CA PHE A 542 71.32 -98.69 52.77
C PHE A 542 70.46 -97.44 52.96
N LYS A 543 69.19 -97.51 52.52
CA LYS A 543 68.11 -96.67 53.07
C LYS A 543 67.64 -97.27 54.41
N PRO A 544 66.97 -96.47 55.24
CA PRO A 544 65.62 -96.89 55.61
C PRO A 544 64.58 -95.81 55.30
N ALA A 545 63.31 -96.21 55.31
CA ALA A 545 62.16 -95.31 55.19
C ALA A 545 61.04 -95.77 56.13
N SER A 546 60.38 -94.82 56.81
CA SER A 546 59.02 -94.94 57.35
C SER A 546 58.58 -93.62 57.98
N GLY A 547 57.28 -93.30 57.95
CA GLY A 547 56.75 -92.05 58.51
C GLY A 547 55.55 -91.47 57.73
N GLN A 548 54.48 -92.24 57.58
CA GLN A 548 53.30 -91.81 56.82
C GLN A 548 52.28 -91.05 57.69
N ARG A 549 51.67 -89.99 57.13
CA ARG A 549 50.20 -89.84 57.12
C ARG A 549 49.72 -89.29 55.78
N LYS A 550 48.67 -89.93 55.26
CA LYS A 550 47.71 -89.40 54.27
C LYS A 550 46.52 -88.82 55.06
N HIS A 551 45.58 -88.02 54.52
CA HIS A 551 44.95 -88.06 53.20
C HIS A 551 44.60 -86.66 52.63
N ASP A 552 44.27 -86.69 51.34
CA ASP A 552 43.32 -85.91 50.53
C ASP A 552 42.34 -84.97 51.28
N GLY A 553 41.79 -83.91 50.67
CA GLY A 553 41.89 -83.43 49.29
C GLY A 553 40.54 -83.02 48.70
N MET A 554 40.51 -82.00 47.82
CA MET A 554 39.31 -81.26 47.32
C MET A 554 38.54 -80.53 48.45
N GLU A 555 38.37 -79.21 48.42
CA GLU A 555 37.41 -78.49 47.56
C GLU A 555 37.90 -77.07 47.19
N ALA A 556 37.16 -76.36 46.34
CA ALA A 556 37.50 -75.02 45.87
C ALA A 556 36.27 -74.10 45.76
N GLU A 557 35.99 -73.30 46.80
CA GLU A 557 34.95 -72.26 46.75
C GLU A 557 35.36 -70.90 47.35
N HIS A 558 35.00 -69.85 46.61
CA HIS A 558 34.48 -68.54 47.02
C HIS A 558 34.87 -67.86 48.35
N TYR A 559 35.67 -66.79 48.20
CA TYR A 559 35.29 -65.45 48.68
C TYR A 559 35.11 -64.56 47.43
N LYS A 560 33.99 -63.86 47.13
CA LYS A 560 32.81 -63.41 47.87
C LYS A 560 33.05 -62.19 48.77
N ALA A 561 32.94 -61.00 48.16
CA ALA A 561 32.86 -59.73 48.88
C ALA A 561 31.41 -59.40 49.27
N GLY A 562 31.22 -58.87 50.48
CA GLY A 562 30.09 -57.99 50.80
C GLY A 562 30.39 -56.54 50.36
N LEU A 563 29.49 -55.57 50.54
CA LEU A 563 28.38 -55.53 51.50
C LEU A 563 27.14 -54.80 50.94
N HIS A 564 25.97 -55.38 51.23
CA HIS A 564 24.64 -54.79 51.42
C HIS A 564 23.95 -53.89 50.36
N SER A 565 22.62 -53.96 50.44
CA SER A 565 21.63 -53.21 49.65
C SER A 565 20.48 -52.81 50.58
N THR A 566 19.87 -51.66 50.28
CA THR A 566 18.49 -51.26 50.63
C THR A 566 17.99 -50.51 49.39
N GLN A 567 16.92 -50.87 48.67
CA GLN A 567 15.65 -51.50 49.05
C GLN A 567 14.92 -50.68 50.13
N GLY A 568 13.86 -49.93 49.85
CA GLY A 568 13.19 -49.62 48.57
C GLY A 568 11.67 -49.59 48.73
N GLN A 569 10.94 -49.08 47.74
CA GLN A 569 9.48 -49.28 47.62
C GLN A 569 9.02 -49.03 46.18
N ALA A 570 7.88 -49.62 45.81
CA ALA A 570 7.28 -49.57 44.49
C ALA A 570 5.75 -49.47 44.62
N LEU A 571 5.07 -49.08 43.54
CA LEU A 571 3.81 -49.67 43.03
C LEU A 571 3.29 -48.86 41.82
N ASP A 572 2.83 -49.59 40.79
CA ASP A 572 1.61 -49.39 39.97
C ASP A 572 1.29 -48.04 39.27
N SER A 573 0.70 -48.00 38.05
CA SER A 573 0.43 -49.05 37.03
C SER A 573 -0.04 -48.41 35.70
N VAL A 574 -0.37 -49.26 34.71
CA VAL A 574 -1.15 -49.03 33.47
C VAL A 574 -0.42 -48.45 32.23
N GLU A 575 -0.11 -49.39 31.34
CA GLU A 575 -0.24 -49.45 29.86
C GLU A 575 -0.92 -48.27 29.07
N ALA A 576 -0.78 -48.11 27.75
CA ALA A 576 -0.34 -49.03 26.69
C ALA A 576 0.22 -48.28 25.45
N VAL A 577 0.90 -49.00 24.53
CA VAL A 577 0.57 -49.16 23.08
C VAL A 577 1.71 -49.91 22.36
N SER A 578 1.39 -50.60 21.26
CA SER A 578 2.16 -51.72 20.70
C SER A 578 2.80 -51.50 19.33
N TRP A 579 4.02 -52.06 19.19
CA TRP A 579 4.62 -52.72 18.00
C TRP A 579 5.10 -51.87 16.80
N GLY A 580 6.28 -52.24 16.27
CA GLY A 580 6.89 -51.72 15.03
C GLY A 580 8.30 -52.31 14.78
N LEU A 581 8.41 -53.28 13.85
CA LEU A 581 9.57 -54.16 13.66
C LEU A 581 10.78 -53.55 12.89
N THR A 582 11.94 -54.19 13.01
CA THR A 582 13.19 -54.05 12.21
C THR A 582 13.56 -55.39 11.55
N PRO A 583 14.62 -55.51 10.71
CA PRO A 583 15.22 -54.61 9.68
C PRO A 583 15.13 -55.30 8.27
N PRO A 584 16.01 -55.06 7.25
CA PRO A 584 17.41 -55.54 7.21
C PRO A 584 18.39 -54.60 6.43
N SER A 585 19.58 -55.11 6.04
CA SER A 585 20.71 -54.39 5.41
C SER A 585 21.14 -55.02 4.06
N HIS A 586 22.30 -54.59 3.51
CA HIS A 586 22.95 -54.91 2.22
C HIS A 586 22.54 -53.98 1.03
N GLN A 587 23.36 -53.74 -0.01
CA GLN A 587 24.62 -54.38 -0.43
C GLN A 587 25.60 -53.42 -1.16
N ILE A 588 26.74 -53.91 -1.66
CA ILE A 588 27.86 -53.15 -2.27
C ILE A 588 27.83 -53.23 -3.81
N SER A 589 28.14 -52.14 -4.53
CA SER A 589 28.73 -52.20 -5.89
C SER A 589 29.39 -50.86 -6.33
N PRO A 590 30.56 -50.85 -7.00
CA PRO A 590 31.25 -49.62 -7.45
C PRO A 590 31.37 -49.48 -8.99
N CYS A 591 31.59 -48.25 -9.49
CA CYS A 591 32.22 -48.00 -10.80
C CYS A 591 32.90 -46.62 -10.89
N CYS A 592 33.90 -46.52 -11.78
CA CYS A 592 34.59 -45.30 -12.23
C CYS A 592 33.81 -44.66 -13.43
N SER A 593 34.12 -43.47 -13.98
CA SER A 593 35.46 -42.92 -14.25
C SER A 593 35.56 -41.41 -14.44
N THR A 594 36.72 -40.91 -14.02
CA THR A 594 37.61 -39.92 -14.68
C THR A 594 37.33 -39.55 -16.14
N ILE A 595 37.29 -38.23 -16.42
CA ILE A 595 37.86 -37.56 -17.62
C ILE A 595 38.59 -36.27 -17.14
N SER A 596 39.55 -35.75 -17.92
CA SER A 596 40.58 -34.79 -17.47
C SER A 596 40.52 -33.39 -18.11
N LEU A 597 41.25 -32.46 -17.48
CA LEU A 597 41.85 -31.17 -17.95
C LEU A 597 42.28 -31.16 -19.44
N PRO A 598 42.39 -29.99 -20.14
CA PRO A 598 43.08 -28.74 -19.71
C PRO A 598 42.32 -27.41 -20.02
N SER A 599 42.49 -26.30 -19.29
CA SER A 599 43.63 -25.34 -19.23
C SER A 599 44.07 -24.72 -20.56
N ASN A 600 43.86 -23.40 -20.76
CA ASN A 600 44.93 -22.41 -20.97
C ASN A 600 44.44 -20.96 -21.20
N PHE A 601 45.36 -20.00 -20.99
CA PHE A 601 45.21 -18.54 -21.04
C PHE A 601 44.92 -17.97 -22.44
N LEU A 602 44.29 -16.77 -22.50
CA LEU A 602 44.99 -15.55 -22.93
C LEU A 602 44.24 -14.26 -22.54
N CYS A 603 44.96 -13.23 -22.09
CA CYS A 603 44.46 -11.85 -22.03
C CYS A 603 44.83 -11.10 -23.32
N LYS A 604 43.98 -10.20 -23.81
CA LYS A 604 44.40 -9.15 -24.74
C LYS A 604 43.52 -7.91 -24.67
N THR A 605 44.11 -6.78 -24.31
CA THR A 605 43.50 -5.43 -24.34
C THR A 605 43.86 -4.71 -25.64
N HIS A 606 42.91 -3.97 -26.23
CA HIS A 606 43.14 -2.91 -27.22
C HIS A 606 41.96 -1.90 -27.20
N SER A 607 42.12 -0.75 -27.87
CA SER A 607 41.45 0.52 -27.51
C SER A 607 40.26 0.95 -28.39
N LEU A 608 39.53 1.95 -27.87
CA LEU A 608 38.61 2.92 -28.53
C LEU A 608 39.29 3.72 -29.67
N PRO A 609 38.62 4.61 -30.47
CA PRO A 609 37.32 5.31 -30.25
C PRO A 609 36.44 5.54 -31.51
N SER A 610 35.55 6.58 -31.47
CA SER A 610 34.87 7.31 -32.58
C SER A 610 33.44 6.85 -32.93
N VAL A 611 32.42 7.69 -33.22
CA VAL A 611 32.16 9.15 -33.02
C VAL A 611 30.62 9.39 -32.99
N LEU A 612 30.16 10.61 -32.70
CA LEU A 612 28.75 11.07 -32.78
C LEU A 612 28.03 10.69 -34.10
N ASP A 613 26.70 10.59 -34.04
CA ASP A 613 25.87 11.52 -34.84
C ASP A 613 24.61 11.93 -34.06
N THR A 614 23.91 12.97 -34.49
CA THR A 614 22.77 13.61 -33.80
C THR A 614 21.73 14.06 -34.82
N ASN A 615 20.44 13.75 -34.62
CA ASN A 615 19.35 14.49 -35.24
C ASN A 615 17.99 14.23 -34.55
N GLU A 616 17.22 15.30 -34.37
CA GLU A 616 15.80 15.25 -34.03
C GLU A 616 14.95 15.08 -35.30
N THR A 617 13.72 14.56 -35.20
CA THR A 617 12.47 15.36 -35.35
C THR A 617 11.20 14.52 -35.55
N ASN A 618 10.09 15.04 -35.00
CA ASN A 618 8.70 14.94 -35.46
C ASN A 618 7.94 13.58 -35.49
N PHE A 619 6.98 13.49 -34.56
CA PHE A 619 5.59 13.03 -34.69
C PHE A 619 5.14 12.23 -35.94
N SER A 620 4.45 11.12 -35.68
CA SER A 620 3.07 10.96 -36.16
C SER A 620 2.25 10.05 -35.24
N ASP A 621 0.99 10.38 -35.00
CA ASP A 621 0.00 9.44 -34.46
C ASP A 621 -0.37 8.40 -35.54
N THR A 622 -0.54 7.14 -35.15
CA THR A 622 -1.51 6.27 -35.83
C THR A 622 -1.94 5.11 -34.94
N VAL A 623 -3.24 4.92 -34.78
CA VAL A 623 -3.81 3.72 -34.14
C VAL A 623 -3.72 2.54 -35.12
N SER A 624 -3.27 1.38 -34.65
CA SER A 624 -3.48 0.10 -35.34
C SER A 624 -3.45 -1.06 -34.35
N GLU A 625 -4.58 -1.77 -34.24
CA GLU A 625 -4.61 -3.10 -33.64
C GLU A 625 -3.99 -4.11 -34.62
N SER A 626 -3.03 -4.91 -34.15
CA SER A 626 -2.73 -6.21 -34.77
C SER A 626 -2.23 -7.19 -33.73
N ILE A 627 -3.05 -8.21 -33.44
CA ILE A 627 -2.63 -9.39 -32.70
C ILE A 627 -1.65 -10.16 -33.58
N ASN A 628 -0.45 -10.45 -33.07
CA ASN A 628 0.32 -11.60 -33.54
C ASN A 628 1.30 -12.06 -32.46
N ASP A 629 1.14 -13.30 -32.00
CA ASP A 629 2.09 -13.95 -31.08
C ASP A 629 3.32 -14.44 -31.88
N GLN A 630 4.52 -13.99 -31.51
CA GLN A 630 5.75 -14.65 -31.96
C GLN A 630 6.82 -14.64 -30.85
N GLU A 631 7.11 -15.83 -30.32
CA GLU A 631 8.08 -16.03 -29.23
C GLU A 631 9.52 -16.00 -29.74
N ASP A 632 10.13 -14.82 -29.84
CA ASP A 632 11.57 -14.71 -30.06
C ASP A 632 12.35 -15.04 -28.76
N PHE A 633 12.75 -16.32 -28.65
CA PHE A 633 13.57 -16.85 -27.57
C PHE A 633 15.00 -16.29 -27.58
N ILE A 634 15.18 -15.05 -27.10
CA ILE A 634 16.50 -14.47 -26.86
C ILE A 634 17.15 -15.17 -25.66
N TYR A 635 18.06 -16.11 -25.95
CA TYR A 635 18.95 -16.74 -24.96
C TYR A 635 19.96 -15.73 -24.39
N SER A 636 19.49 -14.87 -23.49
CA SER A 636 20.30 -13.91 -22.73
C SER A 636 21.19 -14.64 -21.72
N ARG A 637 22.34 -15.12 -22.22
CA ARG A 637 23.45 -15.62 -21.42
C ARG A 637 23.81 -14.58 -20.33
N PRO A 638 23.93 -14.98 -19.05
CA PRO A 638 24.36 -14.05 -18.00
C PRO A 638 25.72 -13.44 -18.33
N LEU A 639 25.71 -12.13 -18.63
CA LEU A 639 26.91 -11.31 -18.56
C LEU A 639 27.33 -11.22 -17.07
N PRO A 640 28.65 -11.13 -16.78
CA PRO A 640 29.10 -11.03 -15.40
C PRO A 640 28.48 -9.78 -14.75
N LEU A 641 27.94 -9.94 -13.54
CA LEU A 641 27.28 -8.87 -12.81
C LEU A 641 28.26 -7.70 -12.57
N SER A 642 28.10 -6.62 -13.34
CA SER A 642 28.71 -5.35 -13.02
C SER A 642 28.30 -4.94 -11.60
N PRO A 643 29.21 -4.42 -10.75
CA PRO A 643 28.87 -4.05 -9.38
C PRO A 643 27.66 -3.11 -9.34
N LEU A 644 26.73 -3.30 -8.39
CA LEU A 644 25.44 -2.57 -8.34
C LEU A 644 25.59 -1.05 -8.42
N GLY A 645 26.71 -0.49 -7.92
CA GLY A 645 27.05 0.92 -8.07
C GLY A 645 27.04 1.41 -9.53
N SER A 646 27.48 0.59 -10.49
CA SER A 646 27.48 0.90 -11.93
C SER A 646 26.10 0.87 -12.60
N ILE A 647 25.06 0.40 -11.90
CA ILE A 647 23.67 0.51 -12.33
C ILE A 647 23.05 1.75 -11.68
N ALA A 648 23.30 1.95 -10.39
CA ALA A 648 22.84 3.14 -9.66
C ALA A 648 23.42 4.45 -10.22
N THR A 649 24.69 4.51 -10.63
CA THR A 649 25.28 5.72 -11.23
C THR A 649 24.65 6.04 -12.58
N ARG A 650 24.49 5.05 -13.48
CA ARG A 650 23.85 5.28 -14.78
C ARG A 650 22.39 5.72 -14.65
N PHE A 651 21.66 5.16 -13.69
CA PHE A 651 20.29 5.59 -13.41
C PHE A 651 20.24 7.04 -12.88
N LEU A 652 21.21 7.45 -12.05
CA LEU A 652 21.34 8.84 -11.61
C LEU A 652 21.72 9.78 -12.77
N GLU A 653 22.64 9.38 -13.65
CA GLU A 653 23.03 10.13 -14.85
C GLU A 653 21.84 10.27 -15.83
N GLU A 654 21.09 9.19 -16.07
CA GLU A 654 19.87 9.20 -16.91
C GLU A 654 18.77 10.09 -16.32
N GLU A 655 18.51 10.03 -15.02
CA GLU A 655 17.47 10.83 -14.37
C GLU A 655 17.90 12.30 -14.17
N GLU A 656 19.19 12.61 -14.00
CA GLU A 656 19.71 14.00 -14.01
C GLU A 656 19.59 14.65 -15.39
N LEU A 657 19.85 13.89 -16.46
CA LEU A 657 19.71 14.35 -17.85
C LEU A 657 18.22 14.51 -18.23
N ARG A 658 17.37 13.60 -17.76
CA ARG A 658 15.90 13.71 -17.87
C ARG A 658 15.35 14.91 -17.10
N SER A 659 15.87 15.17 -15.90
CA SER A 659 15.51 16.34 -15.08
C SER A 659 15.86 17.65 -15.79
N HIS A 660 17.05 17.75 -16.39
CA HIS A 660 17.42 18.90 -17.23
C HIS A 660 16.47 19.08 -18.42
N HIS A 661 16.14 18.02 -19.17
CA HIS A 661 15.21 18.11 -20.29
C HIS A 661 13.79 18.55 -19.87
N ILE A 662 13.32 18.13 -18.68
CA ILE A 662 12.04 18.58 -18.11
C ILE A 662 12.13 20.07 -17.72
N LEU A 663 13.26 20.51 -17.15
CA LEU A 663 13.49 21.90 -16.78
C LEU A 663 13.49 22.82 -18.02
N GLU A 664 14.25 22.46 -19.06
CA GLU A 664 14.31 23.20 -20.33
C GLU A 664 12.92 23.35 -20.97
N ARG A 665 12.10 22.28 -20.94
CA ARG A 665 10.72 22.32 -21.45
C ARG A 665 9.78 23.17 -20.60
N LEU A 666 9.98 23.20 -19.27
CA LEU A 666 9.24 24.09 -18.38
C LEU A 666 9.61 25.55 -18.62
N ASP A 667 10.89 25.88 -18.72
CA ASP A 667 11.36 27.24 -18.98
C ASP A 667 10.91 27.74 -20.37
N ALA A 668 10.99 26.89 -21.41
CA ALA A 668 10.45 27.21 -22.73
C ALA A 668 8.94 27.51 -22.70
N HIS A 669 8.16 26.72 -21.96
CA HIS A 669 6.72 26.94 -21.79
C HIS A 669 6.42 28.21 -20.94
N ILE A 670 7.26 28.52 -19.96
CA ILE A 670 7.17 29.76 -19.17
C ILE A 670 7.46 30.99 -20.04
N GLU A 671 8.45 30.94 -20.93
CA GLU A 671 8.74 32.03 -21.87
C GLU A 671 7.67 32.20 -22.96
N GLU A 672 7.05 31.12 -23.44
CA GLU A 672 5.89 31.25 -24.34
C GLU A 672 4.68 31.86 -23.61
N LEU A 673 4.37 31.39 -22.39
CA LEU A 673 3.28 31.95 -21.58
C LEU A 673 3.51 33.44 -21.23
N LYS A 674 4.76 33.85 -20.97
CA LYS A 674 5.13 35.27 -20.84
C LYS A 674 4.87 36.04 -22.14
N ARG A 675 5.24 35.48 -23.29
CA ARG A 675 5.05 36.10 -24.61
C ARG A 675 3.57 36.24 -24.98
N GLU A 676 2.75 35.22 -24.71
CA GLU A 676 1.30 35.28 -24.91
C GLU A 676 0.62 36.26 -23.96
N SER A 677 1.05 36.30 -22.69
CA SER A 677 0.58 37.29 -21.72
C SER A 677 0.93 38.72 -22.15
N GLU A 678 2.18 38.97 -22.57
CA GLU A 678 2.62 40.28 -23.06
C GLU A 678 1.89 40.69 -24.36
N LYS A 679 1.65 39.75 -25.28
CA LYS A 679 0.85 39.93 -26.50
C LYS A 679 -0.60 40.30 -26.17
N THR A 680 -1.19 39.63 -25.18
CA THR A 680 -2.56 39.88 -24.69
C THR A 680 -2.65 41.27 -24.04
N VAL A 681 -1.71 41.62 -23.17
CA VAL A 681 -1.61 42.95 -22.57
C VAL A 681 -1.43 44.03 -23.64
N LYS A 682 -0.60 43.80 -24.67
CA LYS A 682 -0.43 44.71 -25.82
C LYS A 682 -1.72 44.89 -26.61
N GLN A 683 -2.50 43.82 -26.85
CA GLN A 683 -3.81 43.91 -27.50
C GLN A 683 -4.80 44.77 -26.70
N PHE A 684 -4.94 44.54 -25.39
CA PHE A 684 -5.84 45.35 -24.55
C PHE A 684 -5.33 46.79 -24.33
N THR A 685 -4.02 47.02 -24.40
CA THR A 685 -3.44 48.38 -24.30
C THR A 685 -3.60 49.18 -25.61
N ALA A 686 -3.66 48.50 -26.77
CA ALA A 686 -3.94 49.11 -28.07
C ALA A 686 -5.45 49.31 -28.36
N LEU A 687 -6.32 48.96 -27.42
CA LEU A 687 -7.78 49.19 -27.44
C LEU A 687 -8.18 50.39 -26.57
N LYS A 688 -7.26 51.34 -26.38
CA LYS A 688 -7.42 52.65 -25.72
C LYS A 688 -6.80 53.76 -26.56
#